data_AF-A0A959W0X2-F1
#
_entry.id   AF-A0A959W0X2-F1
#
_cell.length_a   1.000
_cell.length_b   1.000
_cell.length_c   1.000
_cell.angle_alpha   90.00
_cell.angle_beta   90.00
_cell.angle_gamma   90.00
#
_symmetry.space_group_name_H-M   'P 1'
#
loop_
_entity.id
_entity.type
_entity.pdbx_description
1 polymer ?
#
loop_
_entity_poly.entity_id
_entity_poly.type
_entity_poly.pdbx_seq_one_letter_code
_entity_poly.pdbx_strand_id
1 'polypeptide(L)'
;MRRFSVLIAATVAASFWVGVASASVLPDPLGISCSVAGDNSFECGSISPRSTAETWDGTPIDVNVALPDPGTFGAGPYPLVMMFHGYGQSKLPFTQMKHYTDKGYAAFTMSDRGMAESCGSVASVAADPDGCEAQYIHMLDDRYEVRDAQYFAGELADEGWIDPAKIAATGGSYGGGMSMALAALKDRTMLPNGFLVPWKSPGGTPMSLTVATPLAPWTDLAYSLSPNGRVLDYLRENPYDPEHIGIMKSSIINGLYLSGNAVGRYAPVGTYPQADMTGWRQMMDQGEPYQGDLAYSAMLSEITTYHSSYYIDHSVEPAPILMAMGFTDDIFGVDEALRYINRTLDQYPNADIGLFAADIGHQRAQNKAADGIAFFNLQDKWIDYYLGGVGSKPDNNVVAYTEVCPNSEPSAGPYTADKWADLAPGEITVEGGTTDQTIEPDGGSSDVAADYGVIANTPCASPSGAEEPGTANYESAPAPAGGFTLLGSPTVIADLEGGGRESEIAARLVDVAPDNTKQLVARQLYRPNASGYQVFQLHPGAWTFKEGHIARLELLPKDASTPTSPLNLANYGRPSDMQQQITVHDLVFRLPVIESPGALGGLVKQPAAKVLPDDRSLVDLAPGYGSSQTMADWVASRPGPEPVPTVAKLKVIGPAKAKGKQVKVKIKCPASASSCPKSRIMIQGAPKKKKARGKDVLIGTKGGVTVAAGKSKMVSINLTGPARKLFKGRKGLKKLPVKVYVNSTAGESVTKMTLKRVGKVK
;
A
#
# COMPACT_ATOMS: atom_id res chain seq x y z
N MET A 1 -0.96 -3.45 102.09
CA MET A 1 -0.89 -4.92 101.98
C MET A 1 -0.32 -5.26 100.62
N ARG A 2 0.86 -5.89 100.59
CA ARG A 2 1.61 -6.30 99.38
C ARG A 2 0.96 -7.54 98.76
N ARG A 3 0.87 -7.64 97.43
CA ARG A 3 1.12 -8.91 96.69
C ARG A 3 1.78 -8.62 95.34
N PHE A 4 2.85 -9.38 95.11
CA PHE A 4 3.83 -9.32 94.03
C PHE A 4 3.44 -10.24 92.88
N SER A 5 3.86 -9.87 91.67
CA SER A 5 3.97 -10.73 90.48
C SER A 5 5.16 -11.69 90.60
N VAL A 6 5.00 -12.96 90.22
CA VAL A 6 6.08 -13.86 89.74
C VAL A 6 5.49 -14.87 88.73
N LEU A 7 6.19 -15.04 87.60
CA LEU A 7 5.96 -16.02 86.53
C LEU A 7 6.16 -17.47 86.96
N ILE A 8 5.41 -18.41 86.36
CA ILE A 8 5.79 -19.83 86.24
C ILE A 8 5.52 -20.28 84.79
N ALA A 9 6.54 -20.90 84.19
CA ALA A 9 6.55 -21.50 82.86
C ALA A 9 5.90 -22.90 82.86
N ALA A 10 5.23 -23.26 81.76
CA ALA A 10 4.84 -24.64 81.47
C ALA A 10 5.06 -24.93 79.98
N THR A 11 5.91 -25.92 79.71
CA THR A 11 6.27 -26.50 78.42
C THR A 11 5.15 -27.41 77.91
N VAL A 12 4.66 -27.18 76.69
CA VAL A 12 3.77 -28.10 75.95
C VAL A 12 4.49 -28.54 74.67
N ALA A 13 4.75 -29.83 74.56
CA ALA A 13 5.30 -30.46 73.37
C ALA A 13 4.19 -30.61 72.31
N ALA A 14 4.34 -29.91 71.18
CA ALA A 14 3.47 -30.05 70.02
C ALA A 14 4.06 -31.12 69.07
N SER A 15 3.32 -32.22 68.90
CA SER A 15 3.62 -33.24 67.90
C SER A 15 3.23 -32.74 66.51
N PHE A 16 4.21 -32.35 65.70
CA PHE A 16 4.02 -32.07 64.28
C PHE A 16 3.94 -33.39 63.51
N TRP A 17 2.74 -33.74 63.05
CA TRP A 17 2.59 -34.63 61.90
C TRP A 17 2.80 -33.80 60.64
N VAL A 18 4.00 -33.89 60.07
CA VAL A 18 4.26 -33.40 58.71
C VAL A 18 3.61 -34.42 57.77
N GLY A 19 2.44 -34.08 57.23
CA GLY A 19 1.89 -34.78 56.08
C GLY A 19 2.87 -34.60 54.92
N VAL A 20 3.46 -35.69 54.45
CA VAL A 20 4.21 -35.71 53.20
C VAL A 20 3.17 -35.44 52.11
N ALA A 21 3.19 -34.24 51.53
CA ALA A 21 2.40 -33.96 50.34
C ALA A 21 2.86 -34.92 49.24
N SER A 22 2.00 -35.84 48.84
CA SER A 22 2.20 -36.61 47.61
C SER A 22 2.27 -35.59 46.48
N ALA A 23 3.39 -35.53 45.77
CA ALA A 23 3.48 -34.80 44.51
C ALA A 23 2.37 -35.36 43.59
N SER A 24 1.36 -34.55 43.30
CA SER A 24 0.38 -34.89 42.28
C SER A 24 1.13 -35.00 40.97
N VAL A 25 1.13 -36.19 40.37
CA VAL A 25 1.61 -36.38 39.00
C VAL A 25 0.72 -35.51 38.12
N LEU A 26 1.30 -34.50 37.45
CA LEU A 26 0.57 -33.69 36.49
C LEU A 26 0.03 -34.61 35.38
N PRO A 27 -1.19 -34.36 34.87
CA PRO A 27 -1.73 -35.15 33.77
C PRO A 27 -0.87 -34.96 32.51
N ASP A 28 -0.89 -35.94 31.62
CA ASP A 28 -0.31 -35.77 30.28
C ASP A 28 -0.91 -34.51 29.62
N PRO A 29 -0.10 -33.57 29.09
CA PRO A 29 -0.58 -32.33 28.50
C PRO A 29 -1.65 -32.59 27.43
N LEU A 30 -2.83 -31.99 27.57
CA LEU A 30 -3.97 -32.16 26.66
C LEU A 30 -4.42 -33.63 26.51
N GLY A 31 -4.08 -34.49 27.48
CA GLY A 31 -4.29 -35.94 27.39
C GLY A 31 -3.40 -36.64 26.34
N ILE A 32 -2.36 -35.97 25.83
CA ILE A 32 -1.46 -36.49 24.80
C ILE A 32 -0.23 -37.15 25.46
N SER A 33 -0.04 -38.44 25.19
CA SER A 33 1.07 -39.19 25.77
C SER A 33 2.44 -38.60 25.43
N CYS A 34 3.29 -38.53 26.45
CA CYS A 34 4.64 -38.00 26.35
C CYS A 34 5.72 -39.09 26.30
N SER A 35 6.83 -38.76 25.65
CA SER A 35 8.08 -39.49 25.72
C SER A 35 9.21 -38.57 26.19
N VAL A 36 10.23 -39.14 26.85
CA VAL A 36 11.41 -38.39 27.27
C VAL A 36 12.42 -38.39 26.13
N ALA A 37 12.83 -37.20 25.69
CA ALA A 37 13.83 -37.01 24.65
C ALA A 37 15.26 -37.24 25.19
N GLY A 38 16.25 -37.24 24.30
CA GLY A 38 17.65 -37.51 24.64
C GLY A 38 18.31 -36.49 25.57
N ASP A 39 17.71 -35.31 25.74
CA ASP A 39 18.13 -34.23 26.64
C ASP A 39 17.25 -34.10 27.89
N ASN A 40 16.40 -35.10 28.17
CA ASN A 40 15.41 -35.14 29.24
C ASN A 40 14.23 -34.16 29.12
N SER A 41 14.10 -33.43 28.00
CA SER A 41 12.84 -32.75 27.67
C SER A 41 11.72 -33.78 27.42
N PHE A 42 10.46 -33.36 27.54
CA PHE A 42 9.31 -34.20 27.22
C PHE A 42 8.72 -33.80 25.86
N GLU A 43 8.49 -34.79 25.00
CA GLU A 43 7.85 -34.65 23.71
C GLU A 43 6.49 -35.39 23.75
N CYS A 44 5.40 -34.63 23.74
CA CYS A 44 4.03 -35.12 23.84
C CYS A 44 3.33 -34.96 22.49
N GLY A 45 3.14 -36.08 21.82
CA GLY A 45 2.62 -36.11 20.46
C GLY A 45 3.19 -37.27 19.65
N SER A 46 2.64 -37.45 18.46
CA SER A 46 3.08 -38.48 17.52
C SER A 46 2.67 -38.11 16.10
N ILE A 47 3.47 -38.60 15.14
CA ILE A 47 3.14 -38.58 13.71
C ILE A 47 2.22 -39.78 13.38
N SER A 48 2.29 -40.87 14.16
CA SER A 48 1.47 -42.07 13.99
C SER A 48 1.39 -42.90 15.29
N PRO A 49 0.21 -43.13 15.88
CA PRO A 49 -1.09 -42.57 15.49
C PRO A 49 -1.14 -41.05 15.66
N ARG A 50 -2.13 -40.38 15.05
CA ARG A 50 -2.37 -38.94 15.23
C ARG A 50 -2.49 -38.58 16.72
N SER A 51 -2.07 -37.38 17.10
CA SER A 51 -2.13 -36.90 18.50
C SER A 51 -3.14 -35.79 18.60
N THR A 52 -4.42 -36.19 18.64
CA THR A 52 -5.55 -35.27 18.61
C THR A 52 -6.10 -34.99 20.00
N ALA A 53 -6.37 -33.72 20.29
CA ALA A 53 -7.13 -33.26 21.43
C ALA A 53 -8.39 -32.50 20.96
N GLU A 54 -9.49 -32.61 21.70
CA GLU A 54 -10.72 -31.89 21.38
C GLU A 54 -10.60 -30.42 21.80
N THR A 55 -10.95 -29.51 20.89
CA THR A 55 -11.06 -28.07 21.17
C THR A 55 -12.45 -27.72 21.73
N TRP A 56 -12.73 -26.43 21.92
CA TRP A 56 -13.94 -25.90 22.58
C TRP A 56 -15.29 -26.33 21.98
N ASP A 57 -15.33 -26.78 20.73
CA ASP A 57 -16.54 -27.30 20.06
C ASP A 57 -16.52 -28.82 19.82
N GLY A 58 -15.55 -29.53 20.41
CA GLY A 58 -15.39 -30.97 20.24
C GLY A 58 -14.61 -31.38 18.98
N THR A 59 -14.11 -30.42 18.19
CA THR A 59 -13.32 -30.76 17.00
C THR A 59 -11.96 -31.34 17.38
N PRO A 60 -11.56 -32.50 16.83
CA PRO A 60 -10.25 -33.08 17.10
C PRO A 60 -9.17 -32.32 16.34
N ILE A 61 -8.27 -31.67 17.08
CA ILE A 61 -7.12 -30.95 16.53
C ILE A 61 -5.85 -31.72 16.84
N ASP A 62 -5.05 -31.99 15.81
CA ASP A 62 -3.76 -32.66 15.91
C ASP A 62 -2.69 -31.69 16.44
N VAL A 63 -2.09 -32.03 17.59
CA VAL A 63 -1.21 -31.13 18.37
C VAL A 63 0.10 -31.79 18.73
N ASN A 64 1.13 -30.98 18.97
CA ASN A 64 2.35 -31.38 19.67
C ASN A 64 2.59 -30.40 20.82
N VAL A 65 3.01 -30.93 21.96
CA VAL A 65 3.48 -30.17 23.13
C VAL A 65 4.90 -30.64 23.46
N ALA A 66 5.81 -29.70 23.65
CA ALA A 66 7.16 -29.99 24.15
C ALA A 66 7.41 -29.24 25.46
N LEU A 67 7.92 -29.94 26.46
CA LEU A 67 8.23 -29.39 27.78
C LEU A 67 9.74 -29.46 28.02
N PRO A 68 10.36 -28.41 28.59
CA PRO A 68 11.79 -28.40 28.83
C PRO A 68 12.20 -29.42 29.90
N ASP A 69 13.50 -29.74 29.96
CA ASP A 69 14.05 -30.65 30.97
C ASP A 69 13.74 -30.14 32.40
N PRO A 70 12.93 -30.88 33.20
CA PRO A 70 12.56 -30.44 34.53
C PRO A 70 13.76 -30.44 35.51
N GLY A 71 14.81 -31.21 35.23
CA GLY A 71 16.04 -31.22 36.02
C GLY A 71 16.84 -29.93 35.86
N THR A 72 16.77 -29.30 34.69
CA THR A 72 17.48 -28.05 34.37
C THR A 72 16.61 -26.83 34.67
N PHE A 73 15.32 -26.86 34.31
CA PHE A 73 14.44 -25.68 34.32
C PHE A 73 13.35 -25.73 35.41
N GLY A 74 13.31 -26.79 36.23
CA GLY A 74 12.23 -27.02 37.20
C GLY A 74 10.98 -27.62 36.54
N ALA A 75 10.00 -28.02 37.34
CA ALA A 75 8.82 -28.76 36.88
C ALA A 75 7.68 -27.89 36.27
N GLY A 76 7.94 -26.61 36.00
CA GLY A 76 6.92 -25.65 35.57
C GLY A 76 6.14 -24.99 36.73
N PRO A 77 5.08 -24.23 36.44
CA PRO A 77 4.56 -23.92 35.10
C PRO A 77 5.58 -23.14 34.26
N TYR A 78 5.65 -23.44 32.96
CA TYR A 78 6.60 -22.83 32.03
C TYR A 78 5.99 -21.65 31.28
N PRO A 79 6.78 -20.63 30.87
CA PRO A 79 6.35 -19.74 29.80
C PRO A 79 6.13 -20.55 28.51
N LEU A 80 5.10 -20.20 27.73
CA LEU A 80 4.70 -20.92 26.53
C LEU A 80 5.08 -20.15 25.27
N VAL A 81 5.64 -20.84 24.27
CA VAL A 81 5.75 -20.36 22.88
C VAL A 81 4.85 -21.21 21.98
N MET A 82 3.81 -20.60 21.42
CA MET A 82 2.97 -21.22 20.41
C MET A 82 3.58 -20.97 19.02
N MET A 83 3.75 -22.03 18.24
CA MET A 83 4.35 -22.01 16.91
C MET A 83 3.36 -22.53 15.86
N PHE A 84 3.10 -21.74 14.83
CA PHE A 84 2.05 -22.03 13.83
C PHE A 84 2.61 -22.19 12.42
N HIS A 85 1.99 -23.08 11.64
CA HIS A 85 2.46 -23.48 10.32
C HIS A 85 1.94 -22.58 9.18
N GLY A 86 2.55 -22.67 8.00
CA GLY A 86 2.06 -21.99 6.80
C GLY A 86 0.83 -22.66 6.20
N TYR A 87 0.14 -21.99 5.28
CA TYR A 87 -1.07 -22.54 4.65
C TYR A 87 -0.76 -23.84 3.89
N GLY A 88 -1.59 -24.86 4.05
CA GLY A 88 -1.38 -26.17 3.42
C GLY A 88 -0.26 -27.01 4.06
N GLN A 89 0.06 -26.73 5.33
CA GLN A 89 1.01 -27.51 6.13
C GLN A 89 0.30 -28.15 7.34
N SER A 90 1.09 -28.66 8.29
CA SER A 90 0.63 -29.28 9.53
C SER A 90 1.49 -28.79 10.70
N LYS A 91 1.14 -29.21 11.92
CA LYS A 91 1.93 -28.94 13.15
C LYS A 91 3.43 -29.19 12.96
N LEU A 92 4.24 -28.43 13.68
CA LEU A 92 5.70 -28.47 13.56
C LEU A 92 6.31 -29.66 14.29
N PRO A 93 7.46 -30.18 13.81
CA PRO A 93 8.15 -31.29 14.47
C PRO A 93 8.88 -30.83 15.74
N PHE A 94 9.10 -31.76 16.68
CA PHE A 94 9.82 -31.49 17.93
C PHE A 94 11.22 -30.92 17.73
N THR A 95 11.90 -31.24 16.61
CA THR A 95 13.21 -30.67 16.27
C THR A 95 13.20 -29.15 16.14
N GLN A 96 12.08 -28.54 15.73
CA GLN A 96 11.92 -27.08 15.70
C GLN A 96 11.52 -26.53 17.08
N MET A 97 10.68 -27.26 17.82
CA MET A 97 10.25 -26.89 19.17
C MET A 97 11.41 -26.89 20.16
N LYS A 98 12.42 -27.74 19.93
CA LYS A 98 13.63 -27.86 20.76
C LYS A 98 14.34 -26.53 20.99
N HIS A 99 14.29 -25.64 20.00
CA HIS A 99 14.84 -24.28 20.10
C HIS A 99 14.35 -23.54 21.34
N TYR A 100 13.07 -23.72 21.71
CA TYR A 100 12.45 -23.07 22.86
C TYR A 100 12.59 -23.88 24.15
N THR A 101 12.54 -25.21 24.09
CA THR A 101 12.77 -26.05 25.28
C THR A 101 14.20 -25.94 25.80
N ASP A 102 15.18 -25.70 24.91
CA ASP A 102 16.58 -25.44 25.29
C ASP A 102 16.76 -24.12 26.06
N LYS A 103 15.76 -23.24 26.01
CA LYS A 103 15.70 -21.97 26.74
C LYS A 103 14.80 -22.02 27.97
N GLY A 104 14.18 -23.17 28.27
CA GLY A 104 13.29 -23.34 29.40
C GLY A 104 11.84 -22.92 29.16
N TYR A 105 11.42 -22.81 27.90
CA TYR A 105 10.03 -22.57 27.53
C TYR A 105 9.33 -23.86 27.14
N ALA A 106 8.05 -23.99 27.49
CA ALA A 106 7.18 -24.94 26.83
C ALA A 106 6.91 -24.47 25.41
N ALA A 107 6.70 -25.42 24.49
CA ALA A 107 6.33 -25.12 23.11
C ALA A 107 5.05 -25.88 22.75
N PHE A 108 4.19 -25.23 21.96
CA PHE A 108 2.95 -25.79 21.45
C PHE A 108 2.85 -25.55 19.95
N THR A 109 2.31 -26.52 19.21
CA THR A 109 1.96 -26.36 17.80
C THR A 109 0.78 -27.25 17.47
N MET A 110 -0.05 -26.82 16.52
CA MET A 110 -1.22 -27.54 16.07
C MET A 110 -1.30 -27.56 14.55
N SER A 111 -1.93 -28.58 13.99
CA SER A 111 -2.41 -28.58 12.62
C SER A 111 -3.74 -27.85 12.63
N ASP A 112 -3.86 -26.76 11.90
CA ASP A 112 -5.07 -25.94 11.90
C ASP A 112 -6.27 -26.76 11.42
N ARG A 113 -7.45 -26.41 11.95
CA ARG A 113 -8.72 -27.06 11.64
C ARG A 113 -8.94 -27.23 10.13
N GLY A 114 -9.40 -28.42 9.74
CA GLY A 114 -9.62 -28.78 8.36
C GLY A 114 -8.35 -29.10 7.56
N MET A 115 -7.16 -29.04 8.17
CA MET A 115 -5.89 -29.41 7.55
C MET A 115 -5.29 -30.68 8.16
N ALA A 116 -4.63 -31.47 7.32
CA ALA A 116 -3.88 -32.66 7.72
C ALA A 116 -4.69 -33.56 8.68
N GLU A 117 -4.14 -33.88 9.85
CA GLU A 117 -4.79 -34.78 10.81
C GLU A 117 -5.86 -34.13 11.69
N SER A 118 -6.09 -32.82 11.53
CA SER A 118 -7.19 -32.05 12.14
C SER A 118 -8.42 -32.01 11.22
N CYS A 119 -8.96 -33.17 10.88
CA CYS A 119 -10.11 -33.34 9.97
C CYS A 119 -9.88 -32.95 8.50
N GLY A 120 -8.63 -32.83 8.06
CA GLY A 120 -8.29 -32.54 6.66
C GLY A 120 -8.11 -33.79 5.79
N SER A 121 -7.47 -34.83 6.34
CA SER A 121 -7.14 -36.06 5.63
C SER A 121 -8.28 -37.08 5.66
N VAL A 122 -8.38 -37.93 4.65
CA VAL A 122 -9.34 -39.05 4.63
C VAL A 122 -9.17 -39.96 5.86
N ALA A 123 -7.92 -40.15 6.31
CA ALA A 123 -7.62 -40.96 7.49
C ALA A 123 -8.15 -40.31 8.77
N SER A 124 -7.97 -39.00 8.94
CA SER A 124 -8.46 -38.26 10.11
C SER A 124 -9.99 -38.28 10.21
N VAL A 125 -10.69 -38.13 9.08
CA VAL A 125 -12.16 -38.20 9.03
C VAL A 125 -12.67 -39.61 9.32
N ALA A 126 -11.98 -40.64 8.82
CA ALA A 126 -12.35 -42.02 9.12
C ALA A 126 -12.09 -42.41 10.59
N ALA A 127 -11.07 -41.81 11.21
CA ALA A 127 -10.72 -42.07 12.61
C ALA A 127 -11.73 -41.44 13.59
N ASP A 128 -12.36 -40.32 13.22
CA ASP A 128 -13.39 -39.66 14.01
C ASP A 128 -14.45 -38.98 13.13
N PRO A 129 -15.41 -39.75 12.59
CA PRO A 129 -16.41 -39.22 11.66
C PRO A 129 -17.33 -38.16 12.28
N ASP A 130 -17.69 -38.34 13.56
CA ASP A 130 -18.61 -37.46 14.27
C ASP A 130 -17.91 -36.16 14.67
N GLY A 131 -16.70 -36.24 15.24
CA GLY A 131 -15.89 -35.06 15.58
C GLY A 131 -15.43 -34.27 14.35
N CYS A 132 -15.25 -34.95 13.22
CA CYS A 132 -14.94 -34.32 11.94
C CYS A 132 -16.18 -33.96 11.11
N GLU A 133 -17.41 -34.06 11.61
CA GLU A 133 -18.57 -33.59 10.84
C GLU A 133 -18.50 -32.06 10.66
N ALA A 134 -18.65 -31.57 9.44
CA ALA A 134 -18.64 -30.14 9.10
C ALA A 134 -17.35 -29.35 9.44
N GLN A 135 -16.24 -30.03 9.73
CA GLN A 135 -14.97 -29.38 10.05
C GLN A 135 -14.14 -29.12 8.79
N TYR A 136 -14.11 -27.88 8.33
CA TYR A 136 -13.44 -27.48 7.10
C TYR A 136 -12.30 -26.51 7.38
N ILE A 137 -11.53 -26.17 6.35
CA ILE A 137 -10.63 -25.01 6.42
C ILE A 137 -11.49 -23.75 6.50
N HIS A 138 -11.31 -22.95 7.54
CA HIS A 138 -11.99 -21.68 7.74
C HIS A 138 -11.10 -20.49 7.36
N MET A 139 -9.89 -20.71 6.83
CA MET A 139 -8.99 -19.65 6.36
C MET A 139 -8.64 -18.65 7.48
N LEU A 140 -8.25 -19.18 8.64
CA LEU A 140 -7.79 -18.45 9.80
C LEU A 140 -8.85 -17.47 10.30
N ASP A 141 -10.03 -18.01 10.51
CA ASP A 141 -11.13 -17.27 11.07
C ASP A 141 -10.88 -17.07 12.57
N ASP A 142 -10.90 -15.82 13.02
CA ASP A 142 -10.65 -15.43 14.41
C ASP A 142 -11.59 -16.13 15.40
N ARG A 143 -12.75 -16.61 14.92
CA ARG A 143 -13.77 -17.30 15.72
C ARG A 143 -13.49 -18.79 15.91
N TYR A 144 -12.64 -19.38 15.06
CA TYR A 144 -12.36 -20.82 15.01
C TYR A 144 -10.88 -21.13 15.22
N GLU A 145 -10.02 -21.06 14.20
CA GLU A 145 -8.62 -21.54 14.33
C GLU A 145 -7.83 -20.74 15.38
N VAL A 146 -8.02 -19.42 15.43
CA VAL A 146 -7.37 -18.58 16.46
C VAL A 146 -7.86 -18.95 17.86
N ARG A 147 -9.14 -19.27 17.98
CA ARG A 147 -9.76 -19.71 19.22
C ARG A 147 -9.33 -21.12 19.63
N ASP A 148 -9.03 -22.01 18.69
CA ASP A 148 -8.47 -23.33 18.98
C ASP A 148 -7.12 -23.20 19.70
N ALA A 149 -6.23 -22.34 19.20
CA ALA A 149 -4.96 -22.05 19.88
C ALA A 149 -5.17 -21.49 21.30
N GLN A 150 -6.08 -20.53 21.45
CA GLN A 150 -6.42 -19.94 22.74
C GLN A 150 -7.00 -20.95 23.74
N TYR A 151 -7.80 -21.89 23.25
CA TYR A 151 -8.38 -22.96 24.06
C TYR A 151 -7.31 -23.91 24.58
N PHE A 152 -6.43 -24.41 23.72
CA PHE A 152 -5.37 -25.34 24.13
C PHE A 152 -4.36 -24.70 25.07
N ALA A 153 -3.98 -23.43 24.86
CA ALA A 153 -3.17 -22.73 25.84
C ALA A 153 -3.89 -22.56 27.20
N GLY A 154 -5.21 -22.41 27.18
CA GLY A 154 -6.05 -22.41 28.39
C GLY A 154 -6.03 -23.75 29.12
N GLU A 155 -6.23 -24.86 28.41
CA GLU A 155 -6.18 -26.21 29.00
C GLU A 155 -4.79 -26.50 29.61
N LEU A 156 -3.71 -26.18 28.89
CA LEU A 156 -2.34 -26.32 29.42
C LEU A 156 -2.11 -25.51 30.70
N ALA A 157 -2.76 -24.35 30.83
CA ALA A 157 -2.67 -23.54 32.04
C ALA A 157 -3.45 -24.18 33.20
N ASP A 158 -4.65 -24.71 32.94
CA ASP A 158 -5.48 -25.37 33.94
C ASP A 158 -4.88 -26.70 34.42
N GLU A 159 -4.18 -27.41 33.53
CA GLU A 159 -3.39 -28.60 33.84
C GLU A 159 -2.13 -28.28 34.67
N GLY A 160 -1.73 -27.00 34.75
CA GLY A 160 -0.57 -26.53 35.51
C GLY A 160 0.76 -26.59 34.75
N TRP A 161 0.73 -26.83 33.44
CA TRP A 161 1.93 -26.92 32.61
C TRP A 161 2.50 -25.56 32.23
N ILE A 162 1.64 -24.56 32.01
CA ILE A 162 2.07 -23.24 31.53
C ILE A 162 1.55 -22.08 32.40
N ASP A 163 2.27 -20.96 32.37
CA ASP A 163 1.86 -19.72 33.05
C ASP A 163 0.87 -18.94 32.14
N PRO A 164 -0.37 -18.68 32.60
CA PRO A 164 -1.43 -18.08 31.79
C PRO A 164 -1.16 -16.63 31.37
N ALA A 165 -0.18 -15.96 31.99
CA ALA A 165 0.23 -14.59 31.67
C ALA A 165 1.56 -14.52 30.90
N LYS A 166 2.16 -15.67 30.55
CA LYS A 166 3.42 -15.77 29.81
C LYS A 166 3.25 -16.65 28.59
N ILE A 167 2.68 -16.08 27.54
CA ILE A 167 2.40 -16.78 26.29
C ILE A 167 2.91 -15.93 25.12
N ALA A 168 3.72 -16.54 24.26
CA ALA A 168 4.17 -15.98 23.00
C ALA A 168 3.55 -16.70 21.80
N ALA A 169 3.42 -16.00 20.67
CA ALA A 169 2.98 -16.58 19.41
C ALA A 169 3.95 -16.24 18.27
N THR A 170 4.28 -17.24 17.46
CA THR A 170 5.14 -17.07 16.28
C THR A 170 4.73 -18.01 15.15
N GLY A 171 5.06 -17.64 13.91
CA GLY A 171 4.77 -18.44 12.73
C GLY A 171 5.05 -17.65 11.46
N GLY A 172 5.23 -18.38 10.36
CA GLY A 172 5.39 -17.82 9.02
C GLY A 172 4.08 -17.89 8.24
N SER A 173 3.82 -16.94 7.34
CA SER A 173 2.68 -17.00 6.41
C SER A 173 1.34 -17.09 7.16
N TYR A 174 0.57 -18.16 6.98
CA TYR A 174 -0.65 -18.47 7.74
C TYR A 174 -0.46 -18.46 9.25
N GLY A 175 0.65 -19.03 9.74
CA GLY A 175 1.02 -18.95 11.15
C GLY A 175 1.47 -17.55 11.59
N GLY A 176 1.93 -16.73 10.65
CA GLY A 176 2.13 -15.30 10.85
C GLY A 176 0.80 -14.58 11.04
N GLY A 177 -0.19 -14.87 10.20
CA GLY A 177 -1.58 -14.42 10.37
C GLY A 177 -2.14 -14.80 11.74
N MET A 178 -1.96 -16.07 12.16
CA MET A 178 -2.37 -16.56 13.48
C MET A 178 -1.75 -15.72 14.59
N SER A 179 -0.44 -15.48 14.50
CA SER A 179 0.31 -14.70 15.50
C SER A 179 -0.13 -13.23 15.53
N MET A 180 -0.47 -12.64 14.37
CA MET A 180 -1.04 -11.30 14.27
C MET A 180 -2.41 -11.21 14.94
N ALA A 181 -3.32 -12.15 14.64
CA ALA A 181 -4.66 -12.19 15.22
C ALA A 181 -4.60 -12.35 16.75
N LEU A 182 -3.77 -13.27 17.25
CA LEU A 182 -3.55 -13.45 18.69
C LEU A 182 -3.01 -12.18 19.36
N ALA A 183 -2.12 -11.42 18.71
CA ALA A 183 -1.61 -10.16 19.24
C ALA A 183 -2.66 -9.05 19.28
N ALA A 184 -3.49 -8.93 18.24
CA ALA A 184 -4.58 -7.96 18.18
C ALA A 184 -5.70 -8.28 19.19
N LEU A 185 -5.99 -9.57 19.40
CA LEU A 185 -6.91 -10.03 20.44
C LEU A 185 -6.36 -9.84 21.84
N LYS A 186 -5.05 -10.10 22.03
CA LYS A 186 -4.27 -10.02 23.27
C LYS A 186 -4.81 -10.87 24.42
N ASP A 187 -5.87 -10.41 25.06
CA ASP A 187 -6.53 -11.01 26.23
C ASP A 187 -8.03 -11.23 25.98
N ARG A 188 -8.42 -11.31 24.71
CA ARG A 188 -9.80 -11.52 24.25
C ARG A 188 -9.89 -12.71 23.32
N THR A 189 -11.07 -13.31 23.23
CA THR A 189 -11.41 -14.35 22.28
C THR A 189 -12.62 -13.90 21.47
N MET A 190 -12.66 -14.21 20.19
CA MET A 190 -13.85 -13.98 19.36
C MET A 190 -14.76 -15.21 19.37
N LEU A 191 -16.02 -15.01 19.71
CA LEU A 191 -17.03 -16.07 19.68
C LEU A 191 -17.58 -16.28 18.25
N PRO A 192 -18.26 -17.41 17.95
CA PRO A 192 -18.80 -17.70 16.61
C PRO A 192 -19.81 -16.67 16.10
N ASN A 193 -20.39 -15.87 16.99
CA ASN A 193 -21.28 -14.76 16.65
C ASN A 193 -20.55 -13.41 16.46
N GLY A 194 -19.22 -13.40 16.49
CA GLY A 194 -18.36 -12.22 16.32
C GLY A 194 -18.14 -11.39 17.59
N PHE A 195 -18.77 -11.73 18.73
CA PHE A 195 -18.54 -10.97 19.96
C PHE A 195 -17.17 -11.28 20.58
N LEU A 196 -16.48 -10.23 20.99
CA LEU A 196 -15.26 -10.34 21.78
C LEU A 196 -15.59 -10.51 23.27
N VAL A 197 -15.00 -11.52 23.89
CA VAL A 197 -15.08 -11.78 25.33
C VAL A 197 -13.68 -11.88 25.93
N PRO A 198 -13.49 -11.66 27.25
CA PRO A 198 -12.20 -11.91 27.88
C PRO A 198 -11.74 -13.35 27.64
N TRP A 199 -10.47 -13.51 27.27
CA TRP A 199 -9.86 -14.82 27.13
C TRP A 199 -9.65 -15.43 28.52
N LYS A 200 -10.35 -16.54 28.75
CA LYS A 200 -10.20 -17.36 29.94
C LYS A 200 -9.95 -18.80 29.52
N SER A 201 -9.16 -19.51 30.31
CA SER A 201 -9.08 -20.96 30.21
C SER A 201 -10.45 -21.61 30.49
N PRO A 202 -10.65 -22.88 30.13
CA PRO A 202 -11.90 -23.59 30.44
C PRO A 202 -12.22 -23.65 31.94
N GLY A 203 -11.21 -23.72 32.79
CA GLY A 203 -11.27 -23.61 34.25
C GLY A 203 -11.49 -22.19 34.79
N GLY A 204 -11.46 -21.17 33.93
CA GLY A 204 -11.80 -19.78 34.25
C GLY A 204 -10.60 -18.89 34.59
N THR A 205 -9.37 -19.39 34.42
CA THR A 205 -8.13 -18.63 34.62
C THR A 205 -8.01 -17.53 33.56
N PRO A 206 -7.81 -16.26 33.93
CA PRO A 206 -7.56 -15.19 32.95
C PRO A 206 -6.29 -15.45 32.16
N MET A 207 -6.35 -15.30 30.84
CA MET A 207 -5.25 -15.55 29.92
C MET A 207 -4.85 -14.25 29.19
N SER A 208 -3.58 -14.11 28.81
CA SER A 208 -3.14 -13.01 27.96
C SER A 208 -1.92 -13.40 27.15
N LEU A 209 -1.88 -12.99 25.89
CA LEU A 209 -0.66 -13.02 25.08
C LEU A 209 0.30 -11.92 25.57
N THR A 210 1.57 -12.27 25.70
CA THR A 210 2.66 -11.42 26.20
C THR A 210 3.47 -10.81 25.06
N VAL A 211 3.66 -11.55 23.95
CA VAL A 211 4.42 -11.09 22.79
C VAL A 211 4.07 -11.91 21.54
N ALA A 212 4.11 -11.29 20.36
CA ALA A 212 4.06 -12.00 19.09
C ALA A 212 5.21 -11.62 18.16
N THR A 213 5.67 -12.57 17.35
CA THR A 213 6.74 -12.34 16.37
C THR A 213 6.40 -12.92 14.99
N PRO A 214 5.32 -12.43 14.33
CA PRO A 214 4.88 -12.95 13.04
C PRO A 214 5.89 -12.71 11.91
N LEU A 215 6.08 -13.71 11.04
CA LEU A 215 6.89 -13.64 9.84
C LEU A 215 6.01 -13.72 8.59
N ALA A 216 6.17 -12.77 7.68
CA ALA A 216 5.35 -12.59 6.48
C ALA A 216 3.84 -12.79 6.73
N PRO A 217 3.24 -12.10 7.73
CA PRO A 217 1.80 -12.14 7.94
C PRO A 217 1.04 -11.24 6.95
N TRP A 218 -0.28 -11.34 6.97
CA TRP A 218 -1.17 -10.27 6.54
C TRP A 218 -1.78 -9.56 7.74
N THR A 219 -2.25 -8.34 7.54
CA THR A 219 -3.20 -7.68 8.46
C THR A 219 -4.57 -7.49 7.82
N ASP A 220 -4.64 -7.46 6.49
CA ASP A 220 -5.84 -7.45 5.68
C ASP A 220 -5.72 -8.49 4.55
N LEU A 221 -6.42 -9.61 4.71
CA LEU A 221 -6.31 -10.73 3.79
C LEU A 221 -6.94 -10.41 2.42
N ALA A 222 -7.98 -9.58 2.41
CA ALA A 222 -8.65 -9.16 1.18
C ALA A 222 -7.69 -8.32 0.31
N TYR A 223 -7.02 -7.34 0.89
CA TYR A 223 -6.02 -6.55 0.18
C TYR A 223 -4.82 -7.41 -0.24
N SER A 224 -4.33 -8.27 0.64
CA SER A 224 -3.17 -9.11 0.37
C SER A 224 -3.35 -9.98 -0.89
N LEU A 225 -4.53 -10.58 -1.05
CA LEU A 225 -4.83 -11.50 -2.16
C LEU A 225 -5.49 -10.80 -3.36
N SER A 226 -6.18 -9.69 -3.13
CA SER A 226 -6.86 -8.89 -4.15
C SER A 226 -6.62 -7.39 -3.91
N PRO A 227 -5.39 -6.90 -4.15
CA PRO A 227 -5.06 -5.50 -3.93
C PRO A 227 -5.79 -4.59 -4.92
N ASN A 228 -6.19 -3.42 -4.44
CA ASN A 228 -6.71 -2.33 -5.26
C ASN A 228 -5.72 -1.16 -5.40
N GLY A 229 -4.52 -1.29 -4.81
CA GLY A 229 -3.44 -0.31 -4.86
C GLY A 229 -3.73 0.97 -4.09
N ARG A 230 -4.71 0.95 -3.19
CA ARG A 230 -5.17 2.15 -2.48
C ARG A 230 -4.46 2.37 -1.14
N VAL A 231 -3.59 1.47 -0.69
CA VAL A 231 -2.86 1.69 0.56
C VAL A 231 -1.73 2.68 0.34
N LEU A 232 -1.60 3.62 1.28
CA LEU A 232 -0.56 4.63 1.30
C LEU A 232 0.18 4.57 2.64
N ASP A 233 1.49 4.36 2.59
CA ASP A 233 2.35 4.16 3.77
C ASP A 233 2.39 5.35 4.73
N TYR A 234 1.96 6.53 4.27
CA TYR A 234 1.88 7.76 5.04
C TYR A 234 0.49 8.08 5.58
N LEU A 235 -0.51 7.24 5.34
CA LEU A 235 -1.85 7.42 5.93
C LEU A 235 -1.98 6.67 7.24
N ARG A 236 -2.67 7.31 8.19
CA ARG A 236 -3.00 6.70 9.49
C ARG A 236 -3.85 5.45 9.32
N GLU A 237 -4.94 5.60 8.58
CA GLU A 237 -5.91 4.54 8.32
C GLU A 237 -5.84 4.12 6.86
N ASN A 238 -5.77 2.81 6.62
CA ASN A 238 -5.80 2.23 5.28
C ASN A 238 -6.73 1.00 5.25
N PRO A 239 -8.04 1.16 5.51
CA PRO A 239 -8.99 0.06 5.31
C PRO A 239 -9.09 -0.29 3.82
N TYR A 240 -9.51 -1.52 3.54
CA TYR A 240 -9.89 -1.95 2.20
C TYR A 240 -11.02 -1.06 1.68
N ASP A 241 -10.87 -0.54 0.47
CA ASP A 241 -11.90 0.23 -0.20
C ASP A 241 -12.90 -0.69 -0.91
N PRO A 242 -14.14 -0.87 -0.40
CA PRO A 242 -15.13 -1.75 -1.00
C PRO A 242 -15.69 -1.19 -2.32
N GLU A 243 -15.46 0.09 -2.61
CA GLU A 243 -15.86 0.67 -3.88
C GLU A 243 -14.89 0.23 -5.00
N HIS A 244 -13.60 0.14 -4.69
CA HIS A 244 -12.57 -0.29 -5.63
C HIS A 244 -12.19 -1.74 -5.35
N ILE A 245 -13.05 -2.66 -5.78
CA ILE A 245 -12.78 -4.10 -5.68
C ILE A 245 -11.49 -4.43 -6.43
N GLY A 246 -10.54 -5.07 -5.73
CA GLY A 246 -9.18 -5.26 -6.19
C GLY A 246 -9.01 -6.29 -7.30
N ILE A 247 -7.76 -6.57 -7.63
CA ILE A 247 -7.36 -7.46 -8.70
C ILE A 247 -6.84 -8.75 -8.08
N MET A 248 -7.50 -9.86 -8.37
CA MET A 248 -7.08 -11.18 -7.90
C MET A 248 -5.62 -11.47 -8.29
N LYS A 249 -4.76 -11.76 -7.30
CA LYS A 249 -3.42 -12.32 -7.54
C LYS A 249 -3.54 -13.78 -8.01
N SER A 250 -3.84 -14.00 -9.29
CA SER A 250 -4.41 -15.27 -9.77
C SER A 250 -3.53 -16.49 -9.54
N SER A 251 -2.22 -16.40 -9.82
CA SER A 251 -1.32 -17.53 -9.60
C SER A 251 -1.22 -17.90 -8.13
N ILE A 252 -1.13 -16.89 -7.25
CA ILE A 252 -1.04 -17.06 -5.80
C ILE A 252 -2.32 -17.68 -5.24
N ILE A 253 -3.49 -17.10 -5.49
CA ILE A 253 -4.76 -17.63 -4.97
C ILE A 253 -5.00 -19.05 -5.47
N ASN A 254 -4.76 -19.32 -6.76
CA ASN A 254 -4.97 -20.66 -7.32
C ASN A 254 -3.93 -21.67 -6.79
N GLY A 255 -2.68 -21.25 -6.61
CA GLY A 255 -1.64 -22.08 -5.99
C GLY A 255 -1.96 -22.44 -4.55
N LEU A 256 -2.37 -21.46 -3.74
CA LEU A 256 -2.85 -21.67 -2.37
C LEU A 256 -4.06 -22.61 -2.37
N TYR A 257 -5.06 -22.35 -3.21
CA TYR A 257 -6.25 -23.19 -3.31
C TYR A 257 -5.90 -24.66 -3.59
N LEU A 258 -5.01 -24.93 -4.55
CA LEU A 258 -4.56 -26.28 -4.87
C LEU A 258 -3.77 -26.92 -3.71
N SER A 259 -2.91 -26.15 -3.05
CA SER A 259 -2.14 -26.61 -1.89
C SER A 259 -3.07 -27.05 -0.74
N GLY A 260 -4.03 -26.20 -0.35
CA GLY A 260 -4.98 -26.53 0.71
C GLY A 260 -5.88 -27.70 0.35
N ASN A 261 -6.30 -27.83 -0.91
CA ASN A 261 -7.10 -28.97 -1.37
C ASN A 261 -6.32 -30.30 -1.34
N ALA A 262 -4.98 -30.24 -1.40
CA ALA A 262 -4.14 -31.44 -1.37
C ALA A 262 -3.96 -32.01 0.04
N VAL A 263 -4.05 -31.18 1.07
CA VAL A 263 -3.77 -31.57 2.47
C VAL A 263 -4.96 -31.40 3.41
N GLY A 264 -6.03 -30.73 2.98
CA GLY A 264 -7.17 -30.41 3.82
C GLY A 264 -8.51 -30.53 3.09
N ARG A 265 -9.57 -30.05 3.76
CA ARG A 265 -10.94 -30.22 3.31
C ARG A 265 -11.67 -28.89 3.22
N TYR A 266 -12.06 -28.52 2.00
CA TYR A 266 -12.93 -27.37 1.77
C TYR A 266 -14.40 -27.72 1.96
N ALA A 267 -15.16 -26.76 2.47
CA ALA A 267 -16.61 -26.85 2.50
C ALA A 267 -17.17 -27.01 1.08
N PRO A 268 -18.22 -27.83 0.87
CA PRO A 268 -18.96 -27.82 -0.38
C PRO A 268 -19.48 -26.40 -0.69
N VAL A 269 -19.41 -26.00 -1.96
CA VAL A 269 -19.80 -24.65 -2.41
C VAL A 269 -21.19 -24.27 -1.91
N GLY A 270 -21.31 -23.09 -1.30
CA GLY A 270 -22.55 -22.53 -0.79
C GLY A 270 -23.13 -23.19 0.46
N THR A 271 -22.47 -24.19 1.05
CA THR A 271 -22.97 -24.89 2.26
C THR A 271 -22.53 -24.23 3.57
N TYR A 272 -21.35 -23.60 3.58
CA TYR A 272 -20.80 -22.86 4.72
C TYR A 272 -20.29 -21.50 4.22
N PRO A 273 -21.14 -20.46 4.19
CA PRO A 273 -20.76 -19.15 3.63
C PRO A 273 -19.50 -18.53 4.26
N GLN A 274 -19.24 -18.82 5.54
CA GLN A 274 -18.05 -18.40 6.29
C GLN A 274 -16.76 -19.17 5.96
N ALA A 275 -16.85 -20.23 5.16
CA ALA A 275 -15.72 -21.10 4.80
C ALA A 275 -15.79 -21.52 3.32
N ASP A 276 -16.49 -20.76 2.47
CA ASP A 276 -16.74 -21.13 1.07
C ASP A 276 -15.57 -20.76 0.15
N MET A 277 -14.38 -21.29 0.48
CA MET A 277 -13.14 -21.00 -0.25
C MET A 277 -13.25 -21.32 -1.74
N THR A 278 -13.99 -22.37 -2.09
CA THR A 278 -14.21 -22.76 -3.50
C THR A 278 -15.13 -21.77 -4.21
N GLY A 279 -16.25 -21.37 -3.59
CA GLY A 279 -17.17 -20.38 -4.14
C GLY A 279 -16.52 -18.99 -4.27
N TRP A 280 -15.81 -18.54 -3.24
CA TRP A 280 -15.05 -17.29 -3.24
C TRP A 280 -14.04 -17.22 -4.38
N ARG A 281 -13.23 -18.27 -4.56
CA ARG A 281 -12.29 -18.38 -5.68
C ARG A 281 -12.99 -18.34 -7.02
N GLN A 282 -14.07 -19.13 -7.20
CA GLN A 282 -14.82 -19.15 -8.46
C GLN A 282 -15.41 -17.78 -8.80
N MET A 283 -15.83 -17.02 -7.80
CA MET A 283 -16.38 -15.67 -7.97
C MET A 283 -15.30 -14.68 -8.40
N MET A 284 -14.10 -14.72 -7.80
CA MET A 284 -12.97 -13.91 -8.26
C MET A 284 -12.49 -14.31 -9.67
N ASP A 285 -12.49 -15.61 -9.99
CA ASP A 285 -12.13 -16.10 -11.33
C ASP A 285 -13.13 -15.62 -12.41
N GLN A 286 -14.42 -15.45 -12.07
CA GLN A 286 -15.46 -14.97 -13.01
C GLN A 286 -15.16 -13.58 -13.55
N GLY A 287 -14.53 -12.71 -12.75
CA GLY A 287 -14.11 -11.39 -13.19
C GLY A 287 -15.14 -10.28 -13.03
N GLU A 288 -14.76 -9.10 -13.48
CA GLU A 288 -15.58 -7.90 -13.45
C GLU A 288 -16.85 -8.03 -14.31
N PRO A 289 -17.94 -7.32 -13.96
CA PRO A 289 -18.08 -6.39 -12.84
C PRO A 289 -18.44 -7.10 -11.53
N TYR A 290 -17.76 -6.71 -10.44
CA TYR A 290 -18.08 -7.19 -9.09
C TYR A 290 -19.08 -6.28 -8.36
N GLN A 291 -19.19 -5.02 -8.80
CA GLN A 291 -20.04 -4.02 -8.17
C GLN A 291 -21.52 -4.44 -8.22
N GLY A 292 -22.15 -4.45 -7.04
CA GLY A 292 -23.55 -4.86 -6.91
C GLY A 292 -23.76 -6.37 -6.75
N ASP A 293 -22.70 -7.18 -6.81
CA ASP A 293 -22.77 -8.59 -6.43
C ASP A 293 -22.83 -8.71 -4.89
N LEU A 294 -24.00 -9.14 -4.39
CA LEU A 294 -24.23 -9.34 -2.97
C LEU A 294 -23.39 -10.48 -2.40
N ALA A 295 -23.07 -11.50 -3.19
CA ALA A 295 -22.23 -12.60 -2.76
C ALA A 295 -20.77 -12.15 -2.64
N TYR A 296 -20.28 -11.31 -3.55
CA TYR A 296 -18.95 -10.71 -3.44
C TYR A 296 -18.87 -9.79 -2.21
N SER A 297 -19.89 -8.95 -2.02
CA SER A 297 -19.96 -8.05 -0.87
C SER A 297 -19.96 -8.82 0.46
N ALA A 298 -20.68 -9.95 0.51
CA ALA A 298 -20.69 -10.83 1.68
C ALA A 298 -19.33 -11.49 1.92
N MET A 299 -18.68 -12.01 0.87
CA MET A 299 -17.32 -12.55 0.97
C MET A 299 -16.33 -11.50 1.47
N LEU A 300 -16.34 -10.30 0.89
CA LEU A 300 -15.45 -9.22 1.32
C LEU A 300 -15.69 -8.83 2.77
N SER A 301 -16.96 -8.71 3.18
CA SER A 301 -17.32 -8.42 4.57
C SER A 301 -16.84 -9.53 5.51
N GLU A 302 -16.97 -10.79 5.12
CA GLU A 302 -16.51 -11.93 5.91
C GLU A 302 -14.99 -11.86 6.10
N ILE A 303 -14.22 -11.80 5.01
CA ILE A 303 -12.75 -11.78 4.99
C ILE A 303 -12.18 -10.61 5.79
N THR A 304 -12.74 -9.41 5.61
CA THR A 304 -12.30 -8.23 6.35
C THR A 304 -12.67 -8.31 7.82
N THR A 305 -13.85 -8.82 8.18
CA THR A 305 -14.30 -8.81 9.58
C THR A 305 -13.64 -9.90 10.43
N TYR A 306 -13.44 -11.11 9.88
CA TYR A 306 -13.10 -12.29 10.67
C TYR A 306 -11.78 -12.97 10.31
N HIS A 307 -11.11 -12.55 9.23
CA HIS A 307 -9.86 -13.18 8.78
C HIS A 307 -8.71 -12.16 8.71
N SER A 308 -8.89 -10.96 9.26
CA SER A 308 -8.00 -9.82 9.06
C SER A 308 -7.80 -9.05 10.37
N SER A 309 -6.61 -9.17 10.95
CA SER A 309 -6.27 -8.57 12.24
C SER A 309 -6.37 -7.03 12.26
N TYR A 310 -6.33 -6.38 11.09
CA TYR A 310 -6.60 -4.95 10.98
C TYR A 310 -8.02 -4.58 11.44
N TYR A 311 -9.01 -5.45 11.36
CA TYR A 311 -10.40 -5.08 11.70
C TYR A 311 -10.88 -5.59 13.06
N ILE A 312 -10.04 -6.38 13.75
CA ILE A 312 -10.27 -6.71 15.16
C ILE A 312 -10.37 -5.39 15.95
N ASP A 313 -11.38 -5.29 16.82
CA ASP A 313 -11.64 -4.11 17.64
C ASP A 313 -10.37 -3.67 18.38
N HIS A 314 -9.84 -2.52 17.94
CA HIS A 314 -8.58 -1.95 18.41
C HIS A 314 -8.76 -0.99 19.60
N SER A 315 -9.90 -1.05 20.31
CA SER A 315 -10.11 -0.34 21.58
C SER A 315 -9.24 -0.84 22.73
N VAL A 316 -8.56 -1.98 22.55
CA VAL A 316 -7.54 -2.52 23.44
C VAL A 316 -6.19 -2.47 22.73
N GLU A 317 -5.16 -2.01 23.43
CA GLU A 317 -3.78 -2.04 22.94
C GLU A 317 -3.34 -3.48 22.66
N PRO A 318 -2.73 -3.78 21.50
CA PRO A 318 -2.29 -5.15 21.19
C PRO A 318 -1.12 -5.59 22.08
N ALA A 319 -0.84 -6.89 22.10
CA ALA A 319 0.40 -7.39 22.71
C ALA A 319 1.64 -6.80 22.00
N PRO A 320 2.79 -6.66 22.71
CA PRO A 320 4.07 -6.38 22.08
C PRO A 320 4.30 -7.23 20.84
N ILE A 321 4.72 -6.63 19.73
CA ILE A 321 4.79 -7.30 18.44
C ILE A 321 6.02 -6.92 17.60
N LEU A 322 6.73 -7.93 17.10
CA LEU A 322 7.76 -7.78 16.08
C LEU A 322 7.25 -8.37 14.76
N MET A 323 6.91 -7.52 13.80
CA MET A 323 6.51 -7.96 12.46
C MET A 323 7.73 -8.09 11.56
N ALA A 324 7.89 -9.23 10.90
CA ALA A 324 8.86 -9.39 9.82
C ALA A 324 8.18 -9.47 8.46
N MET A 325 8.56 -8.59 7.54
CA MET A 325 7.96 -8.44 6.22
C MET A 325 8.99 -8.53 5.10
N GLY A 326 8.55 -8.95 3.92
CA GLY A 326 9.37 -9.01 2.72
C GLY A 326 9.13 -7.83 1.77
N PHE A 327 10.19 -7.19 1.28
CA PHE A 327 10.08 -6.24 0.15
C PHE A 327 9.65 -6.94 -1.15
N THR A 328 10.09 -8.19 -1.32
CA THR A 328 9.87 -9.06 -2.48
C THR A 328 8.84 -10.17 -2.23
N ASP A 329 8.16 -10.14 -1.07
CA ASP A 329 7.05 -11.04 -0.80
C ASP A 329 5.84 -10.62 -1.66
N ASP A 330 5.59 -11.38 -2.72
CA ASP A 330 4.53 -11.03 -3.67
C ASP A 330 3.13 -11.41 -3.16
N ILE A 331 3.04 -12.10 -2.02
CA ILE A 331 1.77 -12.40 -1.35
C ILE A 331 1.45 -11.28 -0.36
N PHE A 332 2.34 -11.02 0.60
CA PHE A 332 2.15 -10.08 1.71
C PHE A 332 3.27 -9.03 1.76
N GLY A 333 3.05 -7.89 1.08
CA GLY A 333 4.02 -6.79 1.03
C GLY A 333 4.15 -6.04 2.37
N VAL A 334 5.25 -5.29 2.54
CA VAL A 334 5.54 -4.52 3.77
C VAL A 334 4.42 -3.55 4.18
N ASP A 335 3.63 -3.07 3.22
CA ASP A 335 2.46 -2.20 3.47
C ASP A 335 1.32 -2.87 4.27
N GLU A 336 1.31 -4.20 4.39
CA GLU A 336 0.44 -4.92 5.33
C GLU A 336 0.84 -4.65 6.78
N ALA A 337 2.13 -4.64 7.13
CA ALA A 337 2.54 -4.25 8.48
C ALA A 337 2.34 -2.75 8.71
N LEU A 338 2.71 -1.91 7.73
CA LEU A 338 2.66 -0.46 7.89
C LEU A 338 1.25 0.06 8.17
N ARG A 339 0.19 -0.49 7.54
CA ARG A 339 -1.18 -0.05 7.88
C ARG A 339 -1.52 -0.32 9.35
N TYR A 340 -1.12 -1.48 9.86
CA TYR A 340 -1.41 -1.85 11.25
C TYR A 340 -0.60 -1.00 12.23
N ILE A 341 0.70 -0.81 11.94
CA ILE A 341 1.60 0.03 12.74
C ILE A 341 1.09 1.48 12.79
N ASN A 342 0.75 2.06 11.65
CA ASN A 342 0.34 3.46 11.55
C ASN A 342 -0.91 3.75 12.38
N ARG A 343 -1.96 2.93 12.23
CA ARG A 343 -3.17 3.03 13.06
C ARG A 343 -2.84 2.86 14.54
N THR A 344 -2.11 1.80 14.87
CA THR A 344 -1.87 1.42 16.26
C THR A 344 -1.04 2.47 16.99
N LEU A 345 0.01 3.02 16.37
CA LEU A 345 0.84 4.05 17.00
C LEU A 345 0.18 5.42 17.05
N ASP A 346 -0.84 5.70 16.23
CA ASP A 346 -1.67 6.91 16.41
C ASP A 346 -2.49 6.81 17.70
N GLN A 347 -3.10 5.65 17.94
CA GLN A 347 -3.94 5.43 19.11
C GLN A 347 -3.16 5.10 20.39
N TYR A 348 -2.06 4.35 20.26
CA TYR A 348 -1.18 3.90 21.34
C TYR A 348 0.27 4.27 21.01
N PRO A 349 0.69 5.55 21.19
CA PRO A 349 2.02 6.02 20.81
C PRO A 349 3.20 5.35 21.52
N ASN A 350 2.93 4.60 22.59
CA ASN A 350 3.93 3.88 23.38
C ASN A 350 3.85 2.36 23.20
N ALA A 351 3.01 1.86 22.28
CA ALA A 351 2.91 0.43 22.02
C ALA A 351 4.26 -0.14 21.59
N ASP A 352 4.57 -1.33 22.08
CA ASP A 352 5.83 -2.02 21.81
C ASP A 352 5.76 -2.72 20.46
N ILE A 353 6.13 -1.99 19.40
CA ILE A 353 6.03 -2.44 18.01
C ILE A 353 7.37 -2.30 17.30
N GLY A 354 7.84 -3.39 16.71
CA GLY A 354 9.02 -3.42 15.84
C GLY A 354 8.66 -3.91 14.43
N LEU A 355 9.41 -3.43 13.43
CA LEU A 355 9.31 -3.90 12.04
C LEU A 355 10.70 -4.32 11.53
N PHE A 356 10.81 -5.55 11.07
CA PHE A 356 11.95 -6.06 10.32
C PHE A 356 11.55 -6.21 8.85
N ALA A 357 12.23 -5.54 7.93
CA ALA A 357 11.94 -5.61 6.50
C ALA A 357 13.19 -6.06 5.71
N ALA A 358 13.08 -7.11 4.90
CA ALA A 358 14.21 -7.64 4.13
C ALA A 358 13.72 -8.39 2.88
N ASP A 359 14.62 -9.09 2.20
CA ASP A 359 14.30 -10.00 1.10
C ASP A 359 13.93 -11.41 1.63
N ILE A 360 12.89 -11.46 2.46
CA ILE A 360 12.37 -12.65 3.17
C ILE A 360 10.87 -12.85 2.91
N GLY A 361 10.35 -14.04 3.15
CA GLY A 361 8.91 -14.34 3.01
C GLY A 361 8.61 -15.25 1.83
N HIS A 362 7.46 -15.07 1.19
CA HIS A 362 7.05 -15.89 0.05
C HIS A 362 7.82 -15.51 -1.21
N GLN A 363 7.71 -16.36 -2.24
CA GLN A 363 8.17 -16.00 -3.57
C GLN A 363 7.59 -14.63 -3.93
N ARG A 364 8.40 -13.72 -4.46
CA ARG A 364 9.72 -13.93 -5.05
C ARG A 364 10.91 -13.81 -4.08
N ALA A 365 10.69 -13.65 -2.78
CA ALA A 365 11.77 -13.44 -1.84
C ALA A 365 12.89 -14.48 -1.92
N GLN A 366 14.13 -14.00 -1.89
CA GLN A 366 15.31 -14.84 -2.01
C GLN A 366 15.63 -15.60 -0.72
N ASN A 367 15.10 -15.14 0.42
CA ASN A 367 15.23 -15.77 1.73
C ASN A 367 16.69 -16.09 2.08
N LYS A 368 17.56 -15.08 1.95
CA LYS A 368 18.99 -15.24 2.23
C LYS A 368 19.19 -15.68 3.68
N ALA A 369 20.08 -16.66 3.87
CA ALA A 369 20.35 -17.22 5.20
C ALA A 369 20.80 -16.16 6.21
N ALA A 370 21.60 -15.17 5.78
CA ALA A 370 22.06 -14.09 6.65
C ALA A 370 20.91 -13.21 7.16
N ASP A 371 19.95 -12.88 6.29
CA ASP A 371 18.78 -12.06 6.62
C ASP A 371 17.84 -12.83 7.55
N GLY A 372 17.64 -14.13 7.29
CA GLY A 372 16.91 -15.03 8.19
C GLY A 372 17.56 -15.13 9.57
N ILE A 373 18.88 -15.32 9.65
CA ILE A 373 19.61 -15.33 10.93
C ILE A 373 19.45 -14.00 11.68
N ALA A 374 19.53 -12.86 10.98
CA ALA A 374 19.34 -11.55 11.58
C ALA A 374 17.93 -11.42 12.19
N PHE A 375 16.90 -11.84 11.46
CA PHE A 375 15.54 -11.86 11.97
C PHE A 375 15.37 -12.81 13.17
N PHE A 376 15.79 -14.07 13.06
CA PHE A 376 15.58 -15.05 14.14
C PHE A 376 16.32 -14.67 15.43
N ASN A 377 17.49 -14.04 15.33
CA ASN A 377 18.17 -13.47 16.50
C ASN A 377 17.37 -12.32 17.14
N LEU A 378 16.72 -11.48 16.34
CA LEU A 378 15.88 -10.38 16.85
C LEU A 378 14.57 -10.93 17.44
N GLN A 379 13.94 -11.90 16.79
CA GLN A 379 12.79 -12.64 17.30
C GLN A 379 13.09 -13.25 18.67
N ASP A 380 14.22 -13.94 18.80
CA ASP A 380 14.68 -14.49 20.07
C ASP A 380 14.85 -13.42 21.14
N LYS A 381 15.47 -12.28 20.80
CA LYS A 381 15.61 -11.16 21.75
C LYS A 381 14.25 -10.64 22.23
N TRP A 382 13.26 -10.54 21.33
CA TRP A 382 11.90 -10.12 21.69
C TRP A 382 11.22 -11.13 22.60
N ILE A 383 11.21 -12.41 22.23
CA ILE A 383 10.61 -13.47 23.04
C ILE A 383 11.30 -13.54 24.40
N ASP A 384 12.64 -13.61 24.43
CA ASP A 384 13.40 -13.74 25.67
C ASP A 384 13.16 -12.56 26.63
N TYR A 385 13.07 -11.33 26.11
CA TYR A 385 12.79 -10.16 26.94
C TYR A 385 11.35 -10.13 27.48
N TYR A 386 10.35 -10.19 26.60
CA TYR A 386 8.95 -10.02 27.00
C TYR A 386 8.39 -11.25 27.73
N LEU A 387 8.77 -12.46 27.30
CA LEU A 387 8.27 -13.72 27.85
C LEU A 387 9.12 -14.18 29.06
N GLY A 388 10.44 -14.24 28.86
CA GLY A 388 11.39 -14.78 29.84
C GLY A 388 11.90 -13.77 30.87
N GLY A 389 11.79 -12.46 30.59
CA GLY A 389 12.43 -11.41 31.39
C GLY A 389 13.95 -11.42 31.27
N VAL A 390 14.49 -11.95 30.17
CA VAL A 390 15.91 -12.15 29.93
C VAL A 390 16.44 -11.10 28.95
N GLY A 391 17.63 -10.56 29.22
CA GLY A 391 18.28 -9.58 28.35
C GLY A 391 17.75 -8.16 28.49
N SER A 392 18.03 -7.32 27.50
CA SER A 392 17.58 -5.91 27.46
C SER A 392 16.37 -5.75 26.55
N LYS A 393 15.54 -4.74 26.85
CA LYS A 393 14.39 -4.37 26.02
C LYS A 393 14.84 -4.20 24.57
N PRO A 394 14.25 -4.92 23.60
CA PRO A 394 14.52 -4.65 22.20
C PRO A 394 13.99 -3.26 21.81
N ASP A 395 14.63 -2.65 20.83
CA ASP A 395 14.20 -1.34 20.35
C ASP A 395 12.88 -1.47 19.57
N ASN A 396 11.96 -0.52 19.78
CA ASN A 396 10.72 -0.39 19.02
C ASN A 396 11.00 0.44 17.76
N ASN A 397 11.78 -0.12 16.85
CA ASN A 397 12.25 0.59 15.67
C ASN A 397 11.96 -0.22 14.40
N VAL A 398 12.31 0.38 13.27
CA VAL A 398 12.34 -0.30 11.98
C VAL A 398 13.78 -0.69 11.66
N VAL A 399 13.98 -1.94 11.29
CA VAL A 399 15.23 -2.48 10.77
C VAL A 399 15.00 -2.97 9.35
N ALA A 400 15.78 -2.48 8.38
CA ALA A 400 15.64 -2.82 6.97
C ALA A 400 16.96 -3.33 6.36
N TYR A 401 16.85 -4.30 5.45
CA TYR A 401 17.94 -4.78 4.59
C TYR A 401 17.52 -4.70 3.12
N THR A 402 18.43 -4.31 2.23
CA THR A 402 18.08 -4.13 0.81
C THR A 402 17.95 -5.46 0.08
N GLU A 403 17.04 -5.48 -0.88
CA GLU A 403 17.00 -6.42 -1.98
C GLU A 403 18.29 -6.32 -2.82
N VAL A 404 18.86 -7.45 -3.21
CA VAL A 404 20.07 -7.49 -4.05
C VAL A 404 20.07 -8.72 -4.95
N CYS A 405 20.34 -8.50 -6.24
CA CYS A 405 20.63 -9.55 -7.21
C CYS A 405 22.10 -9.53 -7.69
N PRO A 406 22.72 -10.70 -7.93
CA PRO A 406 22.18 -12.06 -7.75
C PRO A 406 22.12 -12.51 -6.27
N ASN A 407 21.44 -13.62 -5.97
CA ASN A 407 21.25 -14.15 -4.60
C ASN A 407 22.55 -14.38 -3.81
N SER A 408 23.67 -14.59 -4.51
CA SER A 408 24.98 -14.78 -3.86
C SER A 408 25.53 -13.51 -3.22
N GLU A 409 25.02 -12.34 -3.61
CA GLU A 409 25.45 -11.06 -3.03
C GLU A 409 24.69 -10.76 -1.74
N PRO A 410 25.39 -10.28 -0.69
CA PRO A 410 24.75 -9.96 0.58
C PRO A 410 23.82 -8.75 0.44
N SER A 411 22.72 -8.78 1.18
CA SER A 411 21.85 -7.62 1.40
C SER A 411 22.62 -6.50 2.13
N ALA A 412 22.41 -5.24 1.78
CA ALA A 412 23.00 -4.11 2.48
C ALA A 412 22.14 -3.73 3.70
N GLY A 413 22.76 -3.16 4.73
CA GLY A 413 22.10 -2.82 6.00
C GLY A 413 22.89 -3.36 7.22
N PRO A 414 22.26 -3.39 8.42
CA PRO A 414 20.91 -2.91 8.68
C PRO A 414 20.82 -1.38 8.53
N TYR A 415 19.76 -0.92 7.88
CA TYR A 415 19.26 0.44 7.99
C TYR A 415 18.31 0.48 9.17
N THR A 416 18.46 1.44 10.07
CA THR A 416 17.67 1.49 11.30
C THR A 416 17.17 2.90 11.55
N ALA A 417 15.89 3.02 11.87
CA ALA A 417 15.26 4.28 12.24
C ALA A 417 14.11 4.05 13.22
N ASP A 418 13.81 5.04 14.06
CA ASP A 418 12.73 4.95 15.04
C ASP A 418 11.36 4.77 14.38
N LYS A 419 11.18 5.32 13.17
CA LYS A 419 9.93 5.24 12.40
C LYS A 419 10.23 4.91 10.94
N TRP A 420 9.24 4.32 10.28
CA TRP A 420 9.29 4.04 8.84
C TRP A 420 9.62 5.29 8.00
N ALA A 421 8.96 6.41 8.31
CA ALA A 421 9.17 7.69 7.61
C ALA A 421 10.62 8.21 7.67
N ASP A 422 11.39 7.80 8.68
CA ASP A 422 12.75 8.27 8.92
C ASP A 422 13.82 7.44 8.19
N LEU A 423 13.44 6.29 7.58
CA LEU A 423 14.36 5.48 6.77
C LEU A 423 14.74 6.17 5.45
N ALA A 424 13.88 7.07 4.97
CA ALA A 424 14.06 7.81 3.73
C ALA A 424 14.13 9.32 3.98
N PRO A 425 15.27 9.83 4.47
CA PRO A 425 15.45 11.25 4.71
C PRO A 425 15.47 12.09 3.42
N GLY A 426 15.62 11.46 2.25
CA GLY A 426 15.66 12.11 0.95
C GLY A 426 14.58 11.61 -0.01
N GLU A 427 14.35 12.38 -1.07
CA GLU A 427 13.45 12.03 -2.16
C GLU A 427 14.05 12.44 -3.51
N ILE A 428 13.93 11.56 -4.51
CA ILE A 428 14.19 11.87 -5.92
C ILE A 428 12.84 11.99 -6.62
N THR A 429 12.66 13.05 -7.41
CA THR A 429 11.44 13.27 -8.21
C THR A 429 11.77 13.13 -9.69
N VAL A 430 10.99 12.30 -10.38
CA VAL A 430 10.98 12.15 -11.83
C VAL A 430 9.70 12.79 -12.37
N GLU A 431 9.88 13.80 -13.23
CA GLU A 431 8.78 14.45 -13.95
C GLU A 431 8.55 13.69 -15.26
N GLY A 432 7.31 13.26 -15.50
CA GLY A 432 6.96 12.48 -16.68
C GLY A 432 6.95 13.25 -18.01
N GLY A 433 7.27 14.55 -17.96
CA GLY A 433 7.28 15.44 -19.11
C GLY A 433 5.92 16.05 -19.42
N THR A 434 5.80 16.65 -20.61
CA THR A 434 4.56 17.32 -21.08
C THR A 434 3.80 16.51 -22.14
N THR A 435 4.33 15.33 -22.49
CA THR A 435 3.73 14.46 -23.49
C THR A 435 2.91 13.41 -22.76
N ASP A 436 1.62 13.37 -23.09
CA ASP A 436 0.72 12.33 -22.60
C ASP A 436 1.18 10.97 -23.11
N GLN A 437 1.07 9.95 -22.26
CA GLN A 437 1.30 8.56 -22.65
C GLN A 437 0.01 7.76 -22.47
N THR A 438 -0.09 6.63 -23.15
CA THR A 438 -1.30 5.81 -23.14
C THR A 438 -0.95 4.39 -22.76
N ILE A 439 -1.78 3.84 -21.87
CA ILE A 439 -1.84 2.43 -21.54
C ILE A 439 -2.93 1.84 -22.43
N GLU A 440 -2.53 1.06 -23.43
CA GLU A 440 -3.45 0.37 -24.34
C GLU A 440 -4.01 -0.89 -23.69
N PRO A 441 -5.29 -1.27 -23.93
CA PRO A 441 -5.90 -2.43 -23.27
C PRO A 441 -5.16 -3.77 -23.46
N ASP A 442 -4.48 -3.94 -24.59
CA ASP A 442 -3.71 -5.14 -24.95
C ASP A 442 -2.19 -4.94 -24.87
N GLY A 443 -1.74 -3.81 -24.29
CA GLY A 443 -0.34 -3.50 -24.08
C GLY A 443 0.39 -4.43 -23.09
N GLY A 444 1.72 -4.30 -23.08
CA GLY A 444 2.62 -5.15 -22.31
C GLY A 444 3.22 -6.30 -23.11
N SER A 445 4.17 -6.99 -22.51
CA SER A 445 4.87 -8.17 -23.06
C SER A 445 4.55 -9.40 -22.22
N SER A 446 4.00 -10.43 -22.86
CA SER A 446 3.75 -11.72 -22.22
C SER A 446 5.04 -12.40 -21.75
N ASP A 447 6.13 -12.20 -22.47
CA ASP A 447 7.43 -12.80 -22.16
C ASP A 447 8.04 -12.16 -20.91
N VAL A 448 7.98 -10.83 -20.81
CA VAL A 448 8.43 -10.11 -19.61
C VAL A 448 7.56 -10.46 -18.40
N ALA A 449 6.23 -10.51 -18.57
CA ALA A 449 5.33 -10.94 -17.51
C ALA A 449 5.57 -12.40 -17.09
N ALA A 450 5.95 -13.28 -18.03
CA ALA A 450 6.31 -14.66 -17.71
C ALA A 450 7.62 -14.73 -16.91
N ASP A 451 8.63 -13.92 -17.25
CA ASP A 451 9.88 -13.84 -16.49
C ASP A 451 9.66 -13.32 -15.05
N TYR A 452 8.70 -12.40 -14.84
CA TYR A 452 8.32 -11.85 -13.54
C TYR A 452 7.18 -12.60 -12.83
N GLY A 453 6.72 -13.73 -13.36
CA GLY A 453 5.70 -14.56 -12.71
C GLY A 453 6.17 -15.04 -11.33
N VAL A 454 5.24 -15.26 -10.39
CA VAL A 454 5.56 -15.60 -8.99
C VAL A 454 5.94 -17.07 -8.82
N ILE A 455 5.16 -17.97 -9.44
CA ILE A 455 5.31 -19.41 -9.28
C ILE A 455 6.36 -19.93 -10.26
N ALA A 456 7.35 -20.68 -9.74
CA ALA A 456 8.37 -21.41 -10.50
C ALA A 456 9.40 -20.57 -11.29
N ASN A 457 9.55 -19.28 -10.98
CA ASN A 457 10.51 -18.38 -11.64
C ASN A 457 11.66 -17.93 -10.73
N THR A 458 12.68 -17.32 -11.35
CA THR A 458 13.90 -16.89 -10.66
C THR A 458 13.75 -15.48 -10.10
N PRO A 459 14.05 -15.24 -8.80
CA PRO A 459 13.89 -13.93 -8.19
C PRO A 459 14.60 -12.75 -8.84
N CYS A 460 15.71 -13.05 -9.52
CA CYS A 460 16.58 -12.09 -10.20
C CYS A 460 16.42 -12.11 -11.72
N ALA A 461 15.22 -12.44 -12.23
CA ALA A 461 14.95 -12.44 -13.66
C ALA A 461 15.33 -11.08 -14.29
N SER A 462 16.09 -11.12 -15.38
CA SER A 462 16.59 -9.93 -16.09
C SER A 462 16.14 -9.91 -17.56
N PRO A 463 14.83 -9.76 -17.83
CA PRO A 463 14.33 -9.64 -19.19
C PRO A 463 14.90 -8.41 -19.92
N SER A 464 14.54 -8.29 -21.20
CA SER A 464 14.82 -7.11 -22.02
C SER A 464 14.35 -5.82 -21.34
N GLY A 465 15.24 -4.83 -21.27
CA GLY A 465 14.99 -3.46 -20.80
C GLY A 465 14.31 -2.57 -21.84
N ALA A 466 13.91 -3.09 -22.99
CA ALA A 466 13.10 -2.33 -23.94
C ALA A 466 11.74 -1.94 -23.33
N GLU A 467 11.24 -0.75 -23.70
CA GLU A 467 9.87 -0.36 -23.38
C GLU A 467 8.89 -1.37 -23.99
N GLU A 468 7.94 -1.82 -23.18
CA GLU A 468 6.91 -2.75 -23.64
C GLU A 468 5.89 -2.00 -24.53
N PRO A 469 5.35 -2.64 -25.57
CA PRO A 469 4.42 -1.98 -26.48
C PRO A 469 3.11 -1.62 -25.77
N GLY A 470 2.55 -0.45 -26.07
CA GLY A 470 1.25 -0.03 -25.53
C GLY A 470 1.25 0.24 -24.02
N THR A 471 2.40 0.50 -23.42
CA THR A 471 2.53 0.88 -22.00
C THR A 471 3.00 2.32 -21.86
N ALA A 472 2.81 2.91 -20.68
CA ALA A 472 3.39 4.21 -20.34
C ALA A 472 4.66 4.01 -19.51
N ASN A 473 5.75 4.66 -19.90
CA ASN A 473 7.07 4.49 -19.30
C ASN A 473 7.65 5.85 -18.87
N TYR A 474 8.15 5.92 -17.63
CA TYR A 474 8.68 7.15 -17.06
C TYR A 474 10.02 6.87 -16.40
N GLU A 475 11.07 7.52 -16.91
CA GLU A 475 12.45 7.21 -16.57
C GLU A 475 13.13 8.34 -15.80
N SER A 476 13.92 7.97 -14.79
CA SER A 476 14.91 8.88 -14.23
C SER A 476 16.01 9.19 -15.25
N ALA A 477 16.79 10.23 -14.99
CA ALA A 477 18.12 10.29 -15.58
C ALA A 477 18.96 9.07 -15.12
N PRO A 478 19.99 8.65 -15.88
CA PRO A 478 20.93 7.65 -15.40
C PRO A 478 21.48 8.03 -14.02
N ALA A 479 21.51 7.07 -13.11
CA ALA A 479 21.95 7.29 -11.75
C ALA A 479 23.38 7.85 -11.74
N PRO A 480 23.66 8.88 -10.93
CA PRO A 480 24.95 9.54 -10.91
C PRO A 480 26.05 8.62 -10.35
N ALA A 481 27.29 9.11 -10.34
CA ALA A 481 28.41 8.38 -9.76
C ALA A 481 28.11 7.91 -8.33
N GLY A 482 28.29 6.62 -8.08
CA GLY A 482 27.95 5.97 -6.81
C GLY A 482 26.51 5.44 -6.69
N GLY A 483 25.60 5.79 -7.60
CA GLY A 483 24.20 5.34 -7.57
C GLY A 483 23.35 6.04 -6.51
N PHE A 484 22.15 5.52 -6.29
CA PHE A 484 21.28 5.89 -5.16
C PHE A 484 20.47 4.68 -4.69
N THR A 485 20.05 4.68 -3.42
CA THR A 485 19.30 3.57 -2.82
C THR A 485 17.88 3.99 -2.46
N LEU A 486 16.91 3.41 -3.18
CA LEU A 486 15.49 3.43 -2.81
C LEU A 486 15.31 2.69 -1.49
N LEU A 487 14.55 3.27 -0.57
CA LEU A 487 14.03 2.56 0.59
C LEU A 487 12.68 3.18 0.98
N GLY A 488 11.59 2.46 0.72
CA GLY A 488 10.23 2.94 0.99
C GLY A 488 9.28 2.73 -0.20
N SER A 489 8.09 3.31 -0.14
CA SER A 489 7.09 3.22 -1.22
C SER A 489 7.30 4.25 -2.34
N PRO A 490 7.62 3.82 -3.57
CA PRO A 490 7.56 4.69 -4.74
C PRO A 490 6.15 5.25 -4.92
N THR A 491 6.02 6.56 -5.06
CA THR A 491 4.71 7.26 -5.13
C THR A 491 4.45 7.80 -6.52
N VAL A 492 3.30 7.45 -7.09
CA VAL A 492 2.84 7.93 -8.40
C VAL A 492 1.71 8.93 -8.19
N ILE A 493 1.83 10.10 -8.80
CA ILE A 493 0.78 11.12 -8.84
C ILE A 493 0.56 11.51 -10.29
N ALA A 494 -0.64 11.33 -10.83
CA ALA A 494 -0.92 11.62 -12.24
C ALA A 494 -2.38 11.99 -12.43
N ASP A 495 -2.67 12.79 -13.46
CA ASP A 495 -4.04 12.96 -13.97
C ASP A 495 -4.32 11.85 -14.96
N LEU A 496 -5.25 10.97 -14.60
CA LEU A 496 -5.62 9.83 -15.42
C LEU A 496 -6.90 10.17 -16.16
N GLU A 497 -6.98 9.83 -17.45
CA GLU A 497 -8.20 9.96 -18.26
C GLU A 497 -8.52 8.60 -18.92
N GLY A 498 -9.77 8.16 -18.82
CA GLY A 498 -10.18 6.85 -19.29
C GLY A 498 -10.05 5.78 -18.20
N GLY A 499 -10.29 4.52 -18.55
CA GLY A 499 -10.37 3.46 -17.55
C GLY A 499 -11.69 3.43 -16.79
N GLY A 500 -11.60 3.22 -15.48
CA GLY A 500 -12.72 3.04 -14.57
C GLY A 500 -12.40 2.04 -13.47
N ARG A 501 -13.36 1.81 -12.57
CA ARG A 501 -13.20 0.93 -11.39
C ARG A 501 -13.00 -0.54 -11.77
N GLU A 502 -13.32 -0.89 -13.01
CA GLU A 502 -13.13 -2.21 -13.59
C GLU A 502 -11.82 -2.30 -14.38
N SER A 503 -11.18 -1.19 -14.77
CA SER A 503 -9.81 -1.23 -15.33
C SER A 503 -8.80 -1.55 -14.24
N GLU A 504 -7.63 -2.00 -14.67
CA GLU A 504 -6.44 -2.08 -13.83
C GLU A 504 -5.30 -1.23 -14.41
N ILE A 505 -4.43 -0.79 -13.51
CA ILE A 505 -3.07 -0.35 -13.83
C ILE A 505 -2.13 -1.26 -13.05
N ALA A 506 -1.38 -2.10 -13.76
CA ALA A 506 -0.25 -2.81 -13.19
C ALA A 506 0.97 -1.89 -13.25
N ALA A 507 1.46 -1.45 -12.09
CA ALA A 507 2.65 -0.61 -11.98
C ALA A 507 3.86 -1.46 -11.62
N ARG A 508 4.98 -1.27 -12.34
CA ARG A 508 6.28 -1.87 -12.03
C ARG A 508 7.33 -0.78 -11.94
N LEU A 509 8.14 -0.80 -10.89
CA LEU A 509 9.42 -0.11 -10.84
C LEU A 509 10.49 -1.12 -11.23
N VAL A 510 11.26 -0.79 -12.26
CA VAL A 510 12.35 -1.63 -12.75
C VAL A 510 13.67 -0.85 -12.75
N ASP A 511 14.75 -1.57 -12.47
CA ASP A 511 16.13 -1.10 -12.61
C ASP A 511 16.69 -1.51 -13.97
N VAL A 512 16.78 -0.55 -14.90
CA VAL A 512 17.28 -0.77 -16.26
C VAL A 512 18.79 -0.54 -16.30
N ALA A 513 19.54 -1.60 -16.59
CA ALA A 513 20.99 -1.59 -16.67
C ALA A 513 21.50 -1.03 -18.02
N PRO A 514 22.76 -0.54 -18.10
CA PRO A 514 23.35 -0.05 -19.35
C PRO A 514 23.43 -1.06 -20.50
N ASP A 515 23.32 -2.37 -20.20
CA ASP A 515 23.26 -3.44 -21.20
C ASP A 515 21.85 -3.67 -21.75
N ASN A 516 20.89 -2.84 -21.35
CA ASN A 516 19.47 -2.90 -21.73
C ASN A 516 18.76 -4.18 -21.27
N THR A 517 19.12 -4.68 -20.08
CA THR A 517 18.30 -5.60 -19.29
C THR A 517 17.62 -4.85 -18.14
N LYS A 518 16.54 -5.40 -17.58
CA LYS A 518 15.83 -4.77 -16.45
C LYS A 518 15.49 -5.76 -15.32
N GLN A 519 15.70 -5.33 -14.08
CA GLN A 519 15.35 -6.08 -12.86
C GLN A 519 14.08 -5.51 -12.25
N LEU A 520 13.17 -6.37 -11.77
CA LEU A 520 11.98 -5.92 -11.04
C LEU A 520 12.36 -5.51 -9.61
N VAL A 521 12.08 -4.26 -9.26
CA VAL A 521 12.35 -3.69 -7.93
C VAL A 521 11.08 -3.72 -7.08
N ALA A 522 10.01 -3.11 -7.56
CA ALA A 522 8.73 -3.08 -6.86
C ALA A 522 7.59 -3.19 -7.86
N ARG A 523 6.41 -3.64 -7.42
CA ARG A 523 5.19 -3.64 -8.23
C ARG A 523 3.94 -3.37 -7.40
N GLN A 524 2.84 -3.08 -8.07
CA GLN A 524 1.51 -2.96 -7.48
C GLN A 524 0.43 -3.13 -8.56
N LEU A 525 -0.73 -3.62 -8.14
CA LEU A 525 -1.96 -3.62 -8.95
C LEU A 525 -2.89 -2.52 -8.41
N TYR A 526 -3.30 -1.59 -9.28
CA TYR A 526 -4.10 -0.42 -8.91
C TYR A 526 -5.43 -0.37 -9.66
N ARG A 527 -6.50 -0.03 -8.94
CA ARG A 527 -7.84 0.25 -9.48
C ARG A 527 -8.07 1.77 -9.60
N PRO A 528 -7.97 2.35 -10.81
CA PRO A 528 -8.11 3.78 -10.99
C PRO A 528 -9.56 4.26 -10.99
N ASN A 529 -9.77 5.54 -10.67
CA ASN A 529 -10.95 6.27 -11.12
C ASN A 529 -10.83 6.58 -12.62
N ALA A 530 -11.98 6.79 -13.28
CA ALA A 530 -12.03 7.05 -14.73
C ALA A 530 -11.45 8.41 -15.17
N SER A 531 -11.25 9.34 -14.24
CA SER A 531 -10.74 10.67 -14.56
C SER A 531 -10.14 11.36 -13.33
N GLY A 532 -9.19 12.27 -13.55
CA GLY A 532 -8.70 13.21 -12.54
C GLY A 532 -7.37 12.80 -11.93
N TYR A 533 -6.79 13.73 -11.17
CA TYR A 533 -5.56 13.50 -10.43
C TYR A 533 -5.76 12.45 -9.34
N GLN A 534 -4.88 11.46 -9.35
CA GLN A 534 -4.88 10.34 -8.42
C GLN A 534 -3.48 10.14 -7.85
N VAL A 535 -3.42 9.63 -6.62
CA VAL A 535 -2.17 9.24 -5.97
C VAL A 535 -2.26 7.78 -5.53
N PHE A 536 -1.24 7.00 -5.86
CA PHE A 536 -1.07 5.64 -5.39
C PHE A 536 0.41 5.34 -5.17
N GLN A 537 0.69 4.22 -4.51
CA GLN A 537 2.05 3.77 -4.23
C GLN A 537 2.27 2.36 -4.74
N LEU A 538 3.50 2.08 -5.17
CA LEU A 538 3.94 0.70 -5.31
C LEU A 538 4.19 0.11 -3.91
N HIS A 539 4.16 -1.23 -3.80
CA HIS A 539 4.61 -1.89 -2.57
C HIS A 539 6.01 -1.37 -2.21
N PRO A 540 6.33 -1.19 -0.90
CA PRO A 540 7.65 -0.75 -0.50
C PRO A 540 8.76 -1.61 -1.09
N GLY A 541 9.85 -0.97 -1.53
CA GLY A 541 11.07 -1.66 -1.97
C GLY A 541 12.30 -1.09 -1.29
N ALA A 542 13.41 -1.83 -1.33
CA ALA A 542 14.71 -1.43 -0.84
C ALA A 542 15.81 -1.85 -1.83
N TRP A 543 16.17 -0.98 -2.77
CA TRP A 543 17.02 -1.34 -3.92
C TRP A 543 18.03 -0.25 -4.27
N THR A 544 19.25 -0.65 -4.64
CA THR A 544 20.29 0.28 -5.10
C THR A 544 20.36 0.33 -6.63
N PHE A 545 19.96 1.47 -7.20
CA PHE A 545 20.20 1.78 -8.61
C PHE A 545 21.66 2.18 -8.78
N LYS A 546 22.44 1.31 -9.42
CA LYS A 546 23.89 1.50 -9.61
C LYS A 546 24.17 2.65 -10.57
N GLU A 547 25.38 3.20 -10.52
CA GLU A 547 25.82 4.24 -11.47
C GLU A 547 25.49 3.86 -12.92
N GLY A 548 24.87 4.79 -13.65
CA GLY A 548 24.48 4.61 -15.04
C GLY A 548 23.18 3.84 -15.27
N HIS A 549 22.60 3.23 -14.23
CA HIS A 549 21.30 2.57 -14.31
C HIS A 549 20.15 3.58 -14.31
N ILE A 550 18.98 3.18 -14.81
CA ILE A 550 17.78 4.01 -14.89
C ILE A 550 16.68 3.39 -14.03
N ALA A 551 16.09 4.19 -13.15
CA ALA A 551 14.84 3.83 -12.49
C ALA A 551 13.68 4.13 -13.44
N ARG A 552 13.00 3.08 -13.92
CA ARG A 552 11.83 3.22 -14.80
C ARG A 552 10.57 2.78 -14.07
N LEU A 553 9.57 3.65 -14.06
CA LEU A 553 8.18 3.29 -13.78
C LEU A 553 7.52 2.85 -15.09
N GLU A 554 6.98 1.64 -15.08
CA GLU A 554 6.16 1.07 -16.16
C GLU A 554 4.72 1.00 -15.67
N LEU A 555 3.78 1.57 -16.43
CA LEU A 555 2.35 1.45 -16.20
C LEU A 555 1.73 0.63 -17.33
N LEU A 556 1.20 -0.54 -16.98
CA LEU A 556 0.70 -1.55 -17.89
C LEU A 556 -0.80 -1.81 -17.68
N PRO A 557 -1.52 -2.32 -18.68
CA PRO A 557 -2.91 -2.72 -18.52
C PRO A 557 -3.08 -4.03 -17.74
N LYS A 558 -1.98 -4.76 -17.46
CA LYS A 558 -1.94 -6.03 -16.71
C LYS A 558 -0.50 -6.46 -16.40
N ASP A 559 -0.32 -7.24 -15.33
CA ASP A 559 0.91 -8.00 -15.06
C ASP A 559 0.64 -9.50 -15.25
N ALA A 560 0.51 -9.91 -16.52
CA ALA A 560 0.04 -11.23 -16.90
C ALA A 560 0.64 -11.72 -18.23
N SER A 561 1.02 -12.99 -18.28
CA SER A 561 1.62 -13.64 -19.45
C SER A 561 0.60 -14.37 -20.32
N THR A 562 -0.59 -14.65 -19.79
CA THR A 562 -1.65 -15.41 -20.46
C THR A 562 -3.02 -14.75 -20.29
N PRO A 563 -4.00 -15.03 -21.18
CA PRO A 563 -5.39 -14.63 -20.96
C PRO A 563 -5.97 -15.24 -19.67
N THR A 564 -7.10 -14.70 -19.22
CA THR A 564 -7.85 -15.24 -18.07
C THR A 564 -8.25 -16.70 -18.31
N SER A 565 -8.00 -17.56 -17.32
CA SER A 565 -8.42 -18.96 -17.34
C SER A 565 -8.62 -19.47 -15.91
N PRO A 566 -9.56 -20.42 -15.67
CA PRO A 566 -9.71 -21.02 -14.35
C PRO A 566 -8.42 -21.71 -13.90
N LEU A 567 -8.07 -21.58 -12.62
CA LEU A 567 -6.85 -22.16 -12.04
C LEU A 567 -5.56 -21.70 -12.74
N ASN A 568 -5.53 -20.48 -13.27
CA ASN A 568 -4.31 -19.91 -13.85
C ASN A 568 -3.20 -19.79 -12.79
N LEU A 569 -2.04 -20.39 -13.07
CA LEU A 569 -0.84 -20.36 -12.22
C LEU A 569 0.30 -19.49 -12.78
N ALA A 570 0.10 -18.84 -13.93
CA ALA A 570 1.14 -18.12 -14.63
C ALA A 570 1.11 -16.60 -14.37
N ASN A 571 -0.08 -16.03 -14.22
CA ASN A 571 -0.26 -14.58 -14.13
C ASN A 571 -0.10 -14.07 -12.69
N TYR A 572 0.58 -12.93 -12.51
CA TYR A 572 0.63 -12.26 -11.21
C TYR A 572 -0.76 -11.74 -10.84
N GLY A 573 -1.31 -10.81 -11.64
CA GLY A 573 -2.69 -10.34 -11.53
C GLY A 573 -3.59 -10.98 -12.59
N ARG A 574 -4.86 -11.20 -12.24
CA ARG A 574 -5.89 -11.59 -13.21
C ARG A 574 -6.15 -10.39 -14.15
N PRO A 575 -5.96 -10.52 -15.47
CA PRO A 575 -6.32 -9.46 -16.40
C PRO A 575 -7.78 -9.01 -16.24
N SER A 576 -8.03 -7.71 -16.25
CA SER A 576 -9.40 -7.18 -16.24
C SER A 576 -10.19 -7.58 -17.49
N ASP A 577 -11.44 -8.02 -17.31
CA ASP A 577 -12.35 -8.31 -18.44
C ASP A 577 -12.87 -7.05 -19.13
N MET A 578 -12.75 -5.90 -18.47
CA MET A 578 -13.29 -4.60 -18.90
C MET A 578 -12.19 -3.54 -19.04
N GLN A 579 -10.95 -3.97 -19.32
CA GLN A 579 -9.83 -3.06 -19.49
C GLN A 579 -10.11 -2.04 -20.61
N GLN A 580 -10.13 -0.76 -20.23
CA GLN A 580 -10.18 0.35 -21.16
C GLN A 580 -8.80 0.98 -21.33
N GLN A 581 -8.67 1.76 -22.40
CA GLN A 581 -7.52 2.62 -22.62
C GLN A 581 -7.44 3.68 -21.51
N ILE A 582 -6.24 3.94 -21.01
CA ILE A 582 -5.98 4.97 -20.00
C ILE A 582 -4.90 5.91 -20.53
N THR A 583 -5.21 7.20 -20.61
CA THR A 583 -4.22 8.24 -20.89
C THR A 583 -3.70 8.82 -19.58
N VAL A 584 -2.38 8.95 -19.48
CA VAL A 584 -1.67 9.42 -18.30
C VAL A 584 -1.08 10.79 -18.60
N HIS A 585 -1.55 11.79 -17.87
CA HIS A 585 -1.16 13.18 -17.96
C HIS A 585 -0.34 13.60 -16.74
N ASP A 586 0.59 14.53 -16.94
CA ASP A 586 1.24 15.28 -15.86
C ASP A 586 1.85 14.41 -14.74
N LEU A 587 2.34 13.23 -15.07
CA LEU A 587 2.82 12.27 -14.07
C LEU A 587 4.04 12.81 -13.31
N VAL A 588 3.99 12.66 -12.00
CA VAL A 588 5.09 12.88 -11.08
C VAL A 588 5.35 11.59 -10.31
N PHE A 589 6.57 11.10 -10.43
CA PHE A 589 7.02 9.89 -9.76
C PHE A 589 8.04 10.24 -8.69
N ARG A 590 7.79 9.82 -7.44
CA ARG A 590 8.66 10.13 -6.29
C ARG A 590 9.25 8.86 -5.71
N LEU A 591 10.56 8.86 -5.57
CA LEU A 591 11.36 7.76 -5.03
C LEU A 591 11.90 8.17 -3.64
N PRO A 592 11.44 7.55 -2.55
CA PRO A 592 12.03 7.75 -1.23
C PRO A 592 13.42 7.10 -1.17
N VAL A 593 14.44 7.86 -0.75
CA VAL A 593 15.83 7.37 -0.78
C VAL A 593 16.56 7.59 0.54
N ILE A 594 17.53 6.74 0.83
CA ILE A 594 18.30 6.80 2.09
C ILE A 594 19.27 7.98 2.12
N GLU A 595 19.65 8.49 0.95
CA GLU A 595 20.61 9.60 0.86
C GLU A 595 20.01 10.87 1.45
N SER A 596 20.86 11.66 2.11
CA SER A 596 20.43 12.92 2.69
C SER A 596 20.15 13.98 1.61
N PRO A 597 19.20 14.90 1.85
CA PRO A 597 18.93 16.04 0.97
C PRO A 597 20.20 16.84 0.65
N GLY A 598 20.39 17.15 -0.64
CA GLY A 598 21.60 17.81 -1.15
C GLY A 598 22.69 16.85 -1.64
N ALA A 599 22.57 15.55 -1.37
CA ALA A 599 23.47 14.53 -1.91
C ALA A 599 23.39 14.43 -3.45
N LEU A 600 24.37 13.74 -4.04
CA LEU A 600 24.42 13.42 -5.47
C LEU A 600 24.31 14.65 -6.37
N GLY A 601 25.08 15.69 -6.06
CA GLY A 601 25.05 16.95 -6.80
C GLY A 601 23.74 17.74 -6.64
N GLY A 602 22.99 17.48 -5.56
CA GLY A 602 21.70 18.09 -5.30
C GLY A 602 20.54 17.42 -6.04
N LEU A 603 20.72 16.22 -6.61
CA LEU A 603 19.63 15.40 -7.15
C LEU A 603 18.62 15.07 -6.06
N VAL A 604 19.12 14.63 -4.89
CA VAL A 604 18.30 14.27 -3.74
C VAL A 604 17.76 15.53 -3.07
N LYS A 605 16.44 15.61 -2.92
CA LYS A 605 15.73 16.72 -2.28
C LYS A 605 15.20 16.31 -0.91
N GLN A 606 14.77 17.32 -0.15
CA GLN A 606 13.93 17.08 1.01
C GLN A 606 12.62 16.43 0.54
N PRO A 607 12.09 15.41 1.27
CA PRO A 607 10.81 14.82 0.95
C PRO A 607 9.72 15.88 0.82
N ALA A 608 9.01 15.89 -0.29
CA ALA A 608 7.91 16.82 -0.50
C ALA A 608 6.72 16.47 0.41
N ALA A 609 5.85 17.46 0.64
CA ALA A 609 4.60 17.24 1.37
C ALA A 609 3.79 16.09 0.72
N LYS A 610 3.29 15.19 1.56
CA LYS A 610 2.50 14.04 1.13
C LYS A 610 1.16 14.50 0.55
N VAL A 611 0.75 13.89 -0.56
CA VAL A 611 -0.48 14.27 -1.25
C VAL A 611 -1.61 13.42 -0.69
N LEU A 612 -2.63 14.05 -0.14
CA LEU A 612 -3.80 13.33 0.36
C LEU A 612 -4.74 13.00 -0.80
N PRO A 613 -5.20 11.74 -0.94
CA PRO A 613 -6.23 11.39 -1.90
C PRO A 613 -7.53 12.17 -1.59
N ASP A 614 -8.18 12.69 -2.62
CA ASP A 614 -9.44 13.44 -2.53
C ASP A 614 -10.68 12.59 -2.87
N ASP A 615 -10.46 11.36 -3.33
CA ASP A 615 -11.48 10.38 -3.72
C ASP A 615 -11.91 9.46 -2.57
N ARG A 616 -11.56 9.81 -1.33
CA ARG A 616 -11.89 9.07 -0.10
C ARG A 616 -12.48 9.99 0.96
N SER A 617 -13.09 9.41 1.98
CA SER A 617 -13.38 10.14 3.22
C SER A 617 -12.12 10.80 3.77
N LEU A 618 -12.27 11.87 4.56
CA LEU A 618 -11.14 12.59 5.16
C LEU A 618 -10.09 11.63 5.72
N VAL A 619 -8.87 11.74 5.19
CA VAL A 619 -7.71 10.96 5.61
C VAL A 619 -6.73 11.84 6.37
N ASP A 620 -6.05 11.26 7.37
CA ASP A 620 -5.03 11.91 8.17
C ASP A 620 -3.68 11.22 7.97
N LEU A 621 -2.60 11.96 8.21
CA LEU A 621 -1.25 11.42 8.16
C LEU A 621 -0.97 10.46 9.31
N ALA A 622 -0.22 9.41 9.02
CA ALA A 622 0.34 8.53 10.04
C ALA A 622 1.36 9.27 10.93
N PRO A 623 1.58 8.80 12.18
CA PRO A 623 2.63 9.32 13.04
C PRO A 623 4.00 9.29 12.35
N GLY A 624 4.74 10.41 12.41
CA GLY A 624 6.07 10.55 11.80
C GLY A 624 6.09 11.39 10.52
N TYR A 625 4.96 11.56 9.84
CA TYR A 625 4.89 12.46 8.68
C TYR A 625 4.50 13.87 9.10
N GLY A 626 5.36 14.85 8.77
CA GLY A 626 5.24 16.23 9.27
C GLY A 626 4.47 17.21 8.37
N SER A 627 4.18 16.85 7.12
CA SER A 627 3.45 17.75 6.21
C SER A 627 2.67 17.01 5.13
N SER A 628 1.45 17.48 4.89
CA SER A 628 0.59 17.05 3.80
C SER A 628 -0.01 18.26 3.09
N GLN A 629 -0.58 18.00 1.92
CA GLN A 629 -1.37 18.95 1.16
C GLN A 629 -2.49 18.18 0.44
N THR A 630 -3.61 18.87 0.18
CA THR A 630 -4.70 18.28 -0.60
C THR A 630 -4.26 18.08 -2.05
N MET A 631 -4.90 17.13 -2.76
CA MET A 631 -4.69 16.98 -4.20
C MET A 631 -4.91 18.31 -4.94
N ALA A 632 -5.98 19.04 -4.62
CA ALA A 632 -6.28 20.34 -5.24
C ALA A 632 -5.18 21.39 -5.01
N ASP A 633 -4.64 21.50 -3.79
CA ASP A 633 -3.55 22.44 -3.49
C ASP A 633 -2.26 22.02 -4.20
N TRP A 634 -1.96 20.72 -4.25
CA TRP A 634 -0.81 20.21 -4.98
C TRP A 634 -0.92 20.53 -6.47
N VAL A 635 -2.07 20.26 -7.10
CA VAL A 635 -2.34 20.59 -8.50
C VAL A 635 -2.20 22.09 -8.75
N ALA A 636 -2.72 22.94 -7.85
CA ALA A 636 -2.55 24.39 -7.95
C ALA A 636 -1.09 24.86 -7.80
N SER A 637 -0.26 24.08 -7.11
CA SER A 637 1.18 24.35 -6.93
C SER A 637 2.03 23.93 -8.12
N ARG A 638 1.52 23.02 -8.97
CA ARG A 638 2.23 22.56 -10.17
C ARG A 638 2.53 23.75 -11.09
N PRO A 639 3.70 23.77 -11.75
CA PRO A 639 3.92 24.70 -12.85
C PRO A 639 2.88 24.38 -13.92
N GLY A 640 1.81 25.19 -14.00
CA GLY A 640 0.80 25.02 -15.03
C GLY A 640 1.45 25.07 -16.42
N PRO A 641 0.81 24.50 -17.45
CA PRO A 641 1.29 24.61 -18.82
C PRO A 641 1.61 26.08 -19.10
N GLU A 642 2.80 26.35 -19.67
CA GLU A 642 3.18 27.73 -20.01
C GLU A 642 1.98 28.39 -20.70
N PRO A 643 1.47 29.53 -20.19
CA PRO A 643 0.29 30.15 -20.77
C PRO A 643 0.58 30.39 -22.26
N VAL A 644 -0.14 29.66 -23.11
CA VAL A 644 0.04 29.69 -24.57
C VAL A 644 0.18 31.15 -24.99
N PRO A 645 1.27 31.54 -25.67
CA PRO A 645 1.54 32.95 -25.96
C PRO A 645 0.34 33.58 -26.65
N THR A 646 -0.41 34.43 -25.94
CA THR A 646 -1.68 34.94 -26.47
C THR A 646 -1.39 35.97 -27.56
N VAL A 647 -1.65 35.60 -28.81
CA VAL A 647 -1.61 36.49 -29.96
C VAL A 647 -2.91 37.32 -29.98
N ALA A 648 -2.83 38.60 -29.62
CA ALA A 648 -4.02 39.46 -29.48
C ALA A 648 -4.19 40.46 -30.65
N LYS A 649 -5.44 40.89 -30.87
CA LYS A 649 -5.77 41.96 -31.83
C LYS A 649 -5.33 43.32 -31.30
N LEU A 650 -4.81 44.18 -32.18
CA LEU A 650 -4.59 45.59 -31.88
C LEU A 650 -5.93 46.31 -31.62
N LYS A 651 -6.02 47.06 -30.52
CA LYS A 651 -7.22 47.81 -30.14
C LYS A 651 -7.08 49.29 -30.45
N VAL A 652 -8.15 49.91 -30.95
CA VAL A 652 -8.20 51.36 -31.14
C VAL A 652 -8.51 52.05 -29.83
N ILE A 653 -7.66 52.99 -29.42
CA ILE A 653 -7.82 53.74 -28.17
C ILE A 653 -7.91 55.25 -28.48
N GLY A 654 -8.89 55.93 -27.90
CA GLY A 654 -9.05 57.38 -28.06
C GLY A 654 -9.57 57.86 -29.43
N PRO A 655 -9.71 59.18 -29.60
CA PRO A 655 -10.41 59.76 -30.74
C PRO A 655 -9.55 59.84 -32.01
N ALA A 656 -10.15 59.58 -33.16
CA ALA A 656 -9.54 59.87 -34.46
C ALA A 656 -9.54 61.38 -34.74
N LYS A 657 -8.40 61.92 -35.19
CA LYS A 657 -8.19 63.35 -35.44
C LYS A 657 -7.69 63.61 -36.85
N ALA A 658 -8.40 64.43 -37.64
CA ALA A 658 -7.98 64.85 -38.98
C ALA A 658 -7.31 66.24 -38.96
N LYS A 659 -6.11 66.34 -39.55
CA LYS A 659 -5.34 67.59 -39.73
C LYS A 659 -4.43 67.46 -40.96
N GLY A 660 -4.33 68.51 -41.79
CA GLY A 660 -3.52 68.47 -43.01
C GLY A 660 -4.03 67.44 -44.01
N LYS A 661 -3.17 66.55 -44.49
CA LYS A 661 -3.54 65.44 -45.39
C LYS A 661 -3.74 64.10 -44.67
N GLN A 662 -3.80 64.10 -43.33
CA GLN A 662 -3.77 62.87 -42.53
C GLN A 662 -4.87 62.81 -41.47
N VAL A 663 -5.25 61.58 -41.13
CA VAL A 663 -5.99 61.23 -39.92
C VAL A 663 -5.07 60.45 -38.99
N LYS A 664 -5.06 60.83 -37.71
CA LYS A 664 -4.31 60.15 -36.66
C LYS A 664 -5.25 59.36 -35.76
N VAL A 665 -4.89 58.11 -35.47
CA VAL A 665 -5.60 57.22 -34.55
C VAL A 665 -4.58 56.54 -33.62
N LYS A 666 -4.89 56.40 -32.33
CA LYS A 666 -4.01 55.72 -31.37
C LYS A 666 -4.43 54.27 -31.26
N ILE A 667 -3.45 53.37 -31.29
CA ILE A 667 -3.65 51.92 -31.29
C ILE A 667 -2.81 51.34 -30.15
N LYS A 668 -3.32 50.31 -29.46
CA LYS A 668 -2.64 49.64 -28.35
C LYS A 668 -2.65 48.12 -28.55
N CYS A 669 -1.51 47.49 -28.27
CA CYS A 669 -1.47 46.06 -28.01
C CYS A 669 -1.76 45.84 -26.51
N PRO A 670 -2.69 44.95 -26.12
CA PRO A 670 -2.95 44.63 -24.72
C PRO A 670 -1.67 44.26 -23.97
N ALA A 671 -1.63 44.54 -22.66
CA ALA A 671 -0.49 44.15 -21.82
C ALA A 671 -0.48 42.65 -21.53
N SER A 672 -1.67 42.03 -21.53
CA SER A 672 -1.89 40.60 -21.33
C SER A 672 -1.58 39.74 -22.56
N ALA A 673 -0.94 40.29 -23.61
CA ALA A 673 -0.70 39.60 -24.88
C ALA A 673 0.79 39.44 -25.11
N SER A 674 1.24 38.25 -25.53
CA SER A 674 2.65 37.99 -25.84
C SER A 674 3.07 38.68 -27.15
N SER A 675 2.16 38.79 -28.12
CA SER A 675 2.39 39.58 -29.33
C SER A 675 1.08 40.09 -29.96
N CYS A 676 1.21 41.09 -30.84
CA CYS A 676 0.13 41.53 -31.72
C CYS A 676 0.59 41.46 -33.18
N PRO A 677 -0.13 40.73 -34.08
CA PRO A 677 0.31 40.54 -35.44
C PRO A 677 0.17 41.84 -36.25
N LYS A 678 0.97 41.92 -37.32
CA LYS A 678 0.96 43.02 -38.27
C LYS A 678 -0.45 43.26 -38.79
N SER A 679 -1.01 44.43 -38.52
CA SER A 679 -2.42 44.73 -38.77
C SER A 679 -2.62 45.76 -39.89
N ARG A 680 -3.77 45.70 -40.56
CA ARG A 680 -4.28 46.74 -41.47
C ARG A 680 -5.36 47.54 -40.76
N ILE A 681 -5.26 48.86 -40.82
CA ILE A 681 -6.25 49.79 -40.24
C ILE A 681 -7.00 50.49 -41.35
N MET A 682 -8.32 50.43 -41.33
CA MET A 682 -9.20 51.10 -42.28
C MET A 682 -10.22 51.96 -41.54
N ILE A 683 -10.40 53.21 -41.96
CA ILE A 683 -11.38 54.13 -41.37
C ILE A 683 -12.45 54.43 -42.41
N GLN A 684 -13.71 54.18 -42.09
CA GLN A 684 -14.84 54.40 -42.97
C GLN A 684 -15.88 55.31 -42.31
N GLY A 685 -16.46 56.25 -43.05
CA GLY A 685 -17.54 57.10 -42.57
C GLY A 685 -18.83 56.32 -42.31
N ALA A 686 -19.44 56.51 -41.15
CA ALA A 686 -20.62 55.78 -40.68
C ALA A 686 -21.67 56.68 -39.98
N PRO A 687 -22.13 57.79 -40.61
CA PRO A 687 -23.20 58.62 -40.07
C PRO A 687 -24.55 57.87 -40.07
N LYS A 688 -25.45 58.23 -39.12
CA LYS A 688 -26.71 57.49 -38.86
C LYS A 688 -27.73 57.53 -40.02
N LYS A 689 -27.82 58.61 -40.81
CA LYS A 689 -28.82 58.75 -41.88
C LYS A 689 -28.33 58.16 -43.21
N LYS A 690 -29.18 57.43 -43.94
CA LYS A 690 -28.82 56.76 -45.23
C LYS A 690 -28.26 57.70 -46.30
N LYS A 691 -28.67 58.98 -46.34
CA LYS A 691 -28.17 60.00 -47.29
C LYS A 691 -27.22 61.04 -46.64
N ALA A 692 -26.70 60.77 -45.43
CA ALA A 692 -25.82 61.73 -44.76
C ALA A 692 -24.46 61.86 -45.46
N ARG A 693 -23.98 63.10 -45.55
CA ARG A 693 -22.68 63.44 -46.12
C ARG A 693 -21.56 62.65 -45.41
N GLY A 694 -20.79 61.89 -46.20
CA GLY A 694 -19.68 61.08 -45.70
C GLY A 694 -20.05 59.65 -45.30
N LYS A 695 -21.27 59.18 -45.60
CA LYS A 695 -21.63 57.76 -45.42
C LYS A 695 -20.83 56.86 -46.35
N ASP A 696 -20.30 55.78 -45.79
CA ASP A 696 -19.51 54.71 -46.43
C ASP A 696 -18.23 55.20 -47.13
N VAL A 697 -17.89 56.49 -47.01
CA VAL A 697 -16.66 57.06 -47.57
C VAL A 697 -15.46 56.50 -46.84
N LEU A 698 -14.55 55.87 -47.59
CA LEU A 698 -13.23 55.47 -47.10
C LEU A 698 -12.43 56.71 -46.72
N ILE A 699 -12.18 56.90 -45.43
CA ILE A 699 -11.42 58.03 -44.90
C ILE A 699 -9.93 57.83 -45.15
N GLY A 700 -9.42 56.62 -44.94
CA GLY A 700 -8.03 56.24 -45.16
C GLY A 700 -7.78 54.80 -44.75
N THR A 701 -6.73 54.20 -45.30
CA THR A 701 -6.27 52.85 -44.95
C THR A 701 -4.76 52.83 -44.79
N LYS A 702 -4.25 51.99 -43.90
CA LYS A 702 -2.81 51.77 -43.70
C LYS A 702 -2.56 50.31 -43.32
N GLY A 703 -1.80 49.61 -44.16
CA GLY A 703 -1.28 48.27 -43.86
C GLY A 703 -0.02 48.32 -43.02
N GLY A 704 0.36 47.17 -42.47
CA GLY A 704 1.67 46.97 -41.88
C GLY A 704 1.89 47.60 -40.50
N VAL A 705 0.82 47.83 -39.73
CA VAL A 705 0.92 48.46 -38.42
C VAL A 705 1.34 47.42 -37.38
N THR A 706 2.46 47.68 -36.71
CA THR A 706 2.99 46.89 -35.60
C THR A 706 3.09 47.74 -34.33
N VAL A 707 2.77 47.13 -33.19
CA VAL A 707 2.88 47.71 -31.84
C VAL A 707 3.31 46.59 -30.89
N ALA A 708 4.39 46.81 -30.14
CA ALA A 708 4.86 45.84 -29.14
C ALA A 708 3.82 45.63 -28.02
N ALA A 709 3.84 44.44 -27.39
CA ALA A 709 3.00 44.09 -26.25
C ALA A 709 3.01 45.17 -25.16
N GLY A 710 1.83 45.47 -24.61
CA GLY A 710 1.64 46.53 -23.60
C GLY A 710 1.85 47.98 -24.07
N LYS A 711 2.41 48.22 -25.26
CA LYS A 711 2.68 49.57 -25.78
C LYS A 711 1.52 50.11 -26.62
N SER A 712 1.56 51.42 -26.86
CA SER A 712 0.63 52.10 -27.76
C SER A 712 1.35 52.97 -28.77
N LYS A 713 0.77 53.13 -29.96
CA LYS A 713 1.36 53.88 -31.08
C LYS A 713 0.34 54.80 -31.72
N MET A 714 0.75 56.02 -32.02
CA MET A 714 -0.03 56.94 -32.86
C MET A 714 0.20 56.58 -34.33
N VAL A 715 -0.86 56.21 -35.03
CA VAL A 715 -0.82 55.86 -36.44
C VAL A 715 -1.35 57.01 -37.28
N SER A 716 -0.48 57.59 -38.10
CA SER A 716 -0.85 58.56 -39.14
C SER A 716 -1.23 57.82 -40.43
N ILE A 717 -2.45 58.06 -40.91
CA ILE A 717 -3.04 57.47 -42.11
C ILE A 717 -3.38 58.61 -43.07
N ASN A 718 -3.02 58.49 -44.34
CA ASN A 718 -3.33 59.52 -45.34
C ASN A 718 -4.84 59.54 -45.64
N LEU A 719 -5.39 60.75 -45.71
CA LEU A 719 -6.77 60.95 -46.12
C LEU A 719 -6.93 60.66 -47.62
N THR A 720 -7.95 59.89 -47.99
CA THR A 720 -8.31 59.69 -49.40
C THR A 720 -8.74 61.01 -50.07
N GLY A 721 -8.75 61.05 -51.40
CA GLY A 721 -9.30 62.19 -52.16
C GLY A 721 -10.72 62.58 -51.72
N PRO A 722 -11.68 61.64 -51.67
CA PRO A 722 -13.03 61.89 -51.16
C PRO A 722 -13.06 62.39 -49.72
N ALA A 723 -12.26 61.81 -48.83
CA ALA A 723 -12.19 62.23 -47.43
C ALA A 723 -11.67 63.67 -47.29
N ARG A 724 -10.67 64.07 -48.08
CA ARG A 724 -10.20 65.46 -48.11
C ARG A 724 -11.34 66.41 -48.51
N LYS A 725 -12.13 66.09 -49.53
CA LYS A 725 -13.31 66.89 -49.93
C LYS A 725 -14.36 67.01 -48.82
N LEU A 726 -14.52 65.99 -47.97
CA LEU A 726 -15.44 66.06 -46.82
C LEU A 726 -15.03 67.09 -45.77
N PHE A 727 -13.73 67.22 -45.50
CA PHE A 727 -13.22 68.06 -44.40
C PHE A 727 -12.60 69.39 -44.87
N LYS A 728 -12.42 69.62 -46.18
CA LYS A 728 -11.78 70.81 -46.76
C LYS A 728 -12.65 72.07 -46.66
N GLY A 729 -12.01 73.22 -46.41
CA GLY A 729 -12.62 74.56 -46.44
C GLY A 729 -13.50 74.93 -45.24
N ARG A 730 -14.05 76.15 -45.23
CA ARG A 730 -14.95 76.67 -44.17
C ARG A 730 -16.23 75.84 -44.04
N LYS A 731 -16.77 75.31 -45.15
CA LYS A 731 -17.97 74.43 -45.21
C LYS A 731 -17.67 72.92 -45.05
N GLY A 732 -16.44 72.54 -44.71
CA GLY A 732 -16.05 71.15 -44.44
C GLY A 732 -16.58 70.63 -43.10
N LEU A 733 -16.80 69.33 -42.99
CA LEU A 733 -17.30 68.70 -41.76
C LEU A 733 -16.34 69.00 -40.58
N LYS A 734 -16.89 69.34 -39.41
CA LYS A 734 -16.09 69.48 -38.17
C LYS A 734 -15.92 68.14 -37.44
N LYS A 735 -16.92 67.26 -37.56
CA LYS A 735 -16.95 65.93 -36.96
C LYS A 735 -17.67 64.97 -37.93
N LEU A 736 -17.29 63.70 -37.92
CA LEU A 736 -17.93 62.63 -38.69
C LEU A 736 -17.92 61.35 -37.87
N PRO A 737 -19.06 60.68 -37.64
CA PRO A 737 -19.07 59.31 -37.11
C PRO A 737 -18.35 58.37 -38.08
N VAL A 738 -17.46 57.52 -37.59
CA VAL A 738 -16.65 56.58 -38.37
C VAL A 738 -16.63 55.20 -37.71
N LYS A 739 -16.43 54.16 -38.51
CA LYS A 739 -15.99 52.84 -38.07
C LYS A 739 -14.50 52.71 -38.37
N VAL A 740 -13.73 52.24 -37.39
CA VAL A 740 -12.32 51.91 -37.54
C VAL A 740 -12.19 50.40 -37.47
N TYR A 741 -11.78 49.82 -38.58
CA TYR A 741 -11.53 48.40 -38.77
C TYR A 741 -10.05 48.14 -38.53
N VAL A 742 -9.74 47.09 -37.75
CA VAL A 742 -8.39 46.60 -37.52
C VAL A 742 -8.37 45.11 -37.84
N ASN A 743 -7.66 44.74 -38.90
CA ASN A 743 -7.67 43.40 -39.47
C ASN A 743 -6.26 42.81 -39.42
N SER A 744 -6.14 41.58 -38.92
CA SER A 744 -4.88 40.83 -38.86
C SER A 744 -5.15 39.31 -38.91
N THR A 745 -4.10 38.50 -38.83
CA THR A 745 -4.20 37.03 -38.68
C THR A 745 -4.87 36.61 -37.38
N ALA A 746 -4.86 37.46 -36.33
CA ALA A 746 -5.62 37.26 -35.10
C ALA A 746 -7.12 37.59 -35.25
N GLY A 747 -7.57 38.01 -36.44
CA GLY A 747 -8.96 38.34 -36.78
C GLY A 747 -9.25 39.85 -36.88
N GLU A 748 -10.52 40.19 -37.09
CA GLU A 748 -10.99 41.57 -37.28
C GLU A 748 -11.56 42.16 -35.98
N SER A 749 -11.42 43.48 -35.81
CA SER A 749 -12.15 44.26 -34.80
C SER A 749 -12.65 45.59 -35.36
N VAL A 750 -13.83 46.03 -34.93
CA VAL A 750 -14.48 47.25 -35.41
C VAL A 750 -14.81 48.18 -34.25
N THR A 751 -14.23 49.37 -34.26
CA THR A 751 -14.52 50.41 -33.25
C THR A 751 -15.30 51.56 -33.87
N LYS A 752 -16.51 51.82 -33.36
CA LYS A 752 -17.29 53.02 -33.73
C LYS A 752 -16.78 54.21 -32.94
N MET A 753 -16.48 55.33 -33.61
CA MET A 753 -16.05 56.56 -32.94
C MET A 753 -16.37 57.82 -33.76
N THR A 754 -16.03 58.99 -33.22
CA THR A 754 -16.15 60.25 -33.95
C THR A 754 -14.79 60.77 -34.40
N LEU A 755 -14.61 60.93 -35.71
CA LEU A 755 -13.48 61.62 -36.30
C LEU A 755 -13.67 63.13 -36.17
N LYS A 756 -12.76 63.81 -35.46
CA LYS A 756 -12.79 65.27 -35.28
C LYS A 756 -11.78 65.96 -36.20
N ARG A 757 -12.20 67.02 -36.90
CA ARG A 757 -11.28 67.92 -37.62
C ARG A 757 -10.65 68.89 -36.63
N VAL A 758 -9.35 68.75 -36.39
CA VAL A 758 -8.61 69.55 -35.37
C VAL A 758 -7.68 70.60 -35.99
N GLY A 759 -7.72 70.77 -37.31
CA GLY A 759 -6.99 71.82 -38.03
C GLY A 759 -7.40 71.88 -39.51
N LYS A 760 -6.81 72.78 -40.29
CA LYS A 760 -7.07 72.88 -41.74
C LYS A 760 -6.71 71.55 -42.43
N VAL A 761 -7.66 70.98 -43.17
CA VAL A 761 -7.43 69.81 -44.04
C VAL A 761 -7.10 70.32 -45.45
N LYS A 762 -5.97 69.86 -46.00
CA LYS A 762 -5.41 70.32 -47.28
C LYS A 762 -5.90 69.48 -48.46
#